data_AF-A0A925QUP3-F1
#
_entry.id   AF-A0A925QUP3-F1
#
_cell.length_a   1.000
_cell.length_b   1.000
_cell.length_c   1.000
_cell.angle_alpha   90.00
_cell.angle_beta   90.00
_cell.angle_gamma   90.00
#
_symmetry.space_group_name_H-M   'P 1'
#
loop_
_entity.id
_entity.type
_entity.pdbx_description
1 polymer ?
#
loop_
_entity_poly.entity_id
_entity_poly.type
_entity_poly.pdbx_seq_one_letter_code
_entity_poly.pdbx_strand_id
1 'polypeptide(L)'
;MRAKNIKYFLVIILQLNVILAFTQDLKLWYRQPAVKWTEALPVGNGRIGAMIFGGIENDRVQFNEETLWTGEPRSYSRPGAYKYLDTIRQLLFAGKQKEAENLATREFMGLKSFEEERNSWLTKVMADKEFAEENFNDSQWSTMTVPSWDGWETVGHDGLDGAVWLRTSFVLPDDWVEKDLWLDLNRIRDHDYTYINGRLIGSQQNNEGRKYPIGKNVLHKGENTIAILVLNFTDKGGIYGYKDTAKHIGIYSTNNEEAIISLNGQWKYLIQNDSPPAVGTYQASYQPFGDLFLKFKNVEHSENYRRELDLTNAIVTTSYSIDATDYRREYFVSQPHQAIVINFSASRKSSISFSAELSSPHKNFETRRRNDAIVLSVKVRNGILRGESHMKIVAHGGSVVVNDSRIVIDKADRVTLFITAGTNFKNYDDVSGNPSLVCTNALFALRGKTYEQIKAAHVKEYSKYFNAFSINLGKNVNGDLSTDERLGKFAATNDPSFAALYLQYGRYLLISSSRPGTRPANLQGIWNDLLAPPWGSKYTTNINAEMNYWPAELLNLSPMHEPLFKMIEELSHTGRKTARDHYNLPGWVLHHNTDLWRGTAPINASNHGIWVTGGAWLCQHLWERYLFTRDKEFLRSRAYPLMKEAAVFFNSYLIKDPVSGYLISTPSNSPEQGGLVAGPSMDHQIIRYLFNSVIQAGRILNSDSTLRQSLKEKLRLIAPDKIGRHGQLQEWLADIDDTTNKHRHISHLWGMYPGNEINWDDKPELMKAARQSLLYRGDEATGWSLGWKINCWARFKDAEHAYTMTKMLLSPVKGGAGSYPNLFDAHPPFQIDGNFGGAAGIGEMILQSHTKYIDILPALPAAFADGEVKGICARGGFVLDMKWSHGQLQQLIIKSKAGGPLLIRYGNKILNIPTIRNGIYKLNASLNKL
;
A
#
# COMPACT_ATOMS: atom_id res chain seq x y z
N MET A 1 -62.78 -36.80 31.32
CA MET A 1 -62.02 -35.70 31.96
C MET A 1 -60.53 -35.94 31.68
N ARG A 2 -59.97 -35.73 30.48
CA ARG A 2 -59.91 -34.54 29.59
C ARG A 2 -59.38 -33.28 30.27
N ALA A 3 -58.19 -32.89 29.80
CA ALA A 3 -57.64 -31.54 29.73
C ALA A 3 -57.38 -30.81 31.06
N LYS A 4 -56.18 -30.98 31.64
CA LYS A 4 -55.55 -29.88 32.42
C LYS A 4 -54.03 -29.96 32.65
N ASN A 5 -53.35 -31.11 32.48
CA ASN A 5 -51.95 -31.22 32.91
C ASN A 5 -50.87 -31.29 31.81
N ILE A 6 -51.20 -31.12 30.52
CA ILE A 6 -50.22 -31.16 29.42
C ILE A 6 -49.76 -29.74 28.98
N LYS A 7 -50.40 -28.67 29.45
CA LYS A 7 -50.03 -27.29 29.06
C LYS A 7 -48.88 -26.67 29.87
N TYR A 8 -48.51 -27.22 31.03
CA TYR A 8 -47.42 -26.65 31.84
C TYR A 8 -46.04 -27.29 31.58
N PHE A 9 -45.99 -28.46 30.94
CA PHE A 9 -44.70 -29.11 30.59
C PHE A 9 -44.20 -28.73 29.18
N LEU A 10 -45.11 -28.34 28.27
CA LEU A 10 -44.77 -27.91 26.91
C LEU A 10 -44.44 -26.42 26.77
N VAL A 11 -44.72 -25.60 27.80
CA VAL A 11 -44.37 -24.16 27.79
C VAL A 11 -42.98 -23.89 28.40
N ILE A 12 -42.41 -24.83 29.17
CA ILE A 12 -41.05 -24.71 29.70
C ILE A 12 -39.99 -25.22 28.70
N ILE A 13 -40.37 -26.04 27.72
CA ILE A 13 -39.44 -26.52 26.67
C ILE A 13 -39.35 -25.55 25.47
N LEU A 14 -40.25 -24.56 25.36
CA LEU A 14 -40.20 -23.51 24.33
C LEU A 14 -39.48 -22.22 24.75
N GLN A 15 -38.73 -22.24 25.87
CA GLN A 15 -37.87 -21.13 26.32
C GLN A 15 -36.37 -21.49 26.41
N LEU A 16 -35.94 -22.59 25.80
CA LEU A 16 -34.55 -22.75 25.41
C LEU A 16 -34.35 -22.06 24.05
N ASN A 17 -34.38 -20.72 24.06
CA ASN A 17 -33.63 -19.98 23.05
C ASN A 17 -32.16 -20.37 23.26
N VAL A 18 -31.71 -21.38 22.53
CA VAL A 18 -30.30 -21.61 22.27
C VAL A 18 -29.84 -20.40 21.49
N ILE A 19 -29.49 -19.32 22.19
CA ILE A 19 -28.58 -18.31 21.65
C ILE A 19 -27.24 -19.04 21.58
N LEU A 20 -27.05 -19.84 20.53
CA LEU A 20 -25.71 -20.10 20.04
C LEU A 20 -25.17 -18.73 19.63
N ALA A 21 -24.41 -18.11 20.53
CA ALA A 21 -23.58 -16.99 20.18
C ALA A 21 -22.54 -17.51 19.19
N PHE A 22 -22.89 -17.54 17.91
CA PHE A 22 -22.01 -17.98 16.85
C PHE A 22 -20.87 -16.98 16.71
N THR A 23 -19.64 -17.48 16.79
CA THR A 23 -18.42 -16.71 16.61
C THR A 23 -18.26 -16.33 15.13
N GLN A 24 -17.84 -15.09 14.86
CA GLN A 24 -17.48 -14.62 13.53
C GLN A 24 -16.35 -15.49 12.96
N ASP A 25 -16.51 -16.02 11.74
CA ASP A 25 -15.41 -16.70 11.06
C ASP A 25 -14.40 -15.66 10.55
N LEU A 26 -13.17 -15.79 11.01
CA LEU A 26 -12.07 -14.85 10.78
C LEU A 26 -10.92 -15.52 10.03
N LYS A 27 -11.26 -16.45 9.12
CA LYS A 27 -10.30 -17.16 8.27
C LYS A 27 -10.46 -16.76 6.81
N LEU A 28 -9.32 -16.54 6.15
CA LEU A 28 -9.26 -16.60 4.69
C LEU A 28 -8.87 -18.03 4.32
N TRP A 29 -9.58 -18.71 3.42
CA TRP A 29 -9.26 -20.09 3.07
C TRP A 29 -9.60 -20.46 1.63
N TYR A 30 -8.87 -21.44 1.09
CA TYR A 30 -8.86 -21.80 -0.34
C TYR A 30 -8.68 -23.31 -0.53
N ARG A 31 -9.19 -23.82 -1.66
CA ARG A 31 -9.16 -25.25 -2.06
C ARG A 31 -7.98 -25.62 -2.95
N GLN A 32 -7.11 -24.66 -3.30
CA GLN A 32 -5.96 -24.87 -4.18
C GLN A 32 -4.75 -24.03 -3.76
N PRO A 33 -3.52 -24.48 -4.07
CA PRO A 33 -2.31 -23.66 -3.89
C PRO A 33 -2.39 -22.33 -4.64
N ALA A 34 -1.65 -21.34 -4.15
CA ALA A 34 -1.44 -20.11 -4.93
C ALA A 34 -0.51 -20.38 -6.12
N VAL A 35 -0.85 -19.83 -7.27
CA VAL A 35 0.01 -19.78 -8.46
C VAL A 35 0.61 -18.38 -8.62
N LYS A 36 -0.18 -17.34 -8.31
CA LYS A 36 0.25 -15.94 -8.38
C LYS A 36 0.56 -15.39 -6.99
N TRP A 37 1.44 -14.38 -6.93
CA TRP A 37 1.78 -13.70 -5.68
C TRP A 37 0.55 -13.11 -4.97
N THR A 38 -0.41 -12.57 -5.73
CA THR A 38 -1.69 -12.02 -5.24
C THR A 38 -2.71 -13.09 -4.80
N GLU A 39 -2.36 -14.38 -4.87
CA GLU A 39 -3.13 -15.48 -4.29
C GLU A 39 -2.49 -16.00 -3.00
N ALA A 40 -1.20 -15.74 -2.80
CA ALA A 40 -0.45 -16.14 -1.62
C ALA A 40 -0.91 -15.37 -0.38
N LEU A 41 -0.77 -16.01 0.79
CA LEU A 41 -1.26 -15.46 2.05
C LEU A 41 -0.15 -14.70 2.78
N PRO A 42 -0.36 -13.41 3.11
CA PRO A 42 0.64 -12.65 3.86
C PRO A 42 0.71 -13.14 5.30
N VAL A 43 1.91 -13.09 5.87
CA VAL A 43 2.21 -13.12 7.31
C VAL A 43 3.30 -12.11 7.61
N GLY A 44 3.31 -11.55 8.82
CA GLY A 44 4.32 -10.56 9.20
C GLY A 44 4.33 -10.22 10.68
N ASN A 45 5.47 -9.72 11.16
CA ASN A 45 5.68 -9.31 12.55
C ASN A 45 5.99 -7.81 12.70
N GLY A 46 5.69 -7.01 11.69
CA GLY A 46 6.06 -5.61 11.54
C GLY A 46 7.38 -5.40 10.80
N ARG A 47 8.38 -6.28 11.01
CA ARG A 47 9.72 -6.14 10.44
C ARG A 47 10.00 -7.12 9.29
N ILE A 48 9.71 -8.40 9.50
CA ILE A 48 9.82 -9.45 8.50
C ILE A 48 8.41 -9.77 8.00
N GLY A 49 8.25 -9.83 6.68
CA GLY A 49 7.03 -10.24 6.00
C GLY A 49 7.30 -11.49 5.15
N ALA A 50 6.28 -12.33 4.96
CA ALA A 50 6.34 -13.42 4.01
C ALA A 50 4.98 -13.66 3.34
N MET A 51 5.03 -14.19 2.11
CA MET A 51 3.88 -14.56 1.28
C MET A 51 3.92 -16.07 1.07
N ILE A 52 2.89 -16.77 1.57
CA ILE A 52 2.84 -18.23 1.61
C ILE A 52 2.01 -18.79 0.45
N PHE A 53 2.63 -19.57 -0.44
CA PHE A 53 1.96 -20.14 -1.62
C PHE A 53 1.20 -21.43 -1.29
N GLY A 54 1.78 -22.29 -0.46
CA GLY A 54 1.18 -23.54 0.00
C GLY A 54 1.21 -24.66 -1.04
N GLY A 55 2.18 -24.68 -1.96
CA GLY A 55 2.29 -25.69 -3.01
C GLY A 55 2.60 -27.10 -2.49
N ILE A 56 2.16 -28.14 -3.19
CA ILE A 56 2.24 -29.53 -2.70
C ILE A 56 3.63 -30.13 -2.98
N GLU A 57 3.99 -30.25 -4.25
CA GLU A 57 5.30 -30.74 -4.68
C GLU A 57 6.37 -29.64 -4.60
N ASN A 58 6.03 -28.44 -5.06
CA ASN A 58 6.88 -27.26 -5.04
C ASN A 58 6.18 -26.16 -4.24
N ASP A 59 6.68 -25.85 -3.05
CA ASP A 59 6.18 -24.74 -2.24
C ASP A 59 7.15 -23.56 -2.28
N ARG A 60 6.58 -22.36 -2.21
CA ARG A 60 7.31 -21.10 -2.25
C ARG A 60 6.89 -20.23 -1.06
N VAL A 61 7.89 -19.71 -0.35
CA VAL A 61 7.71 -18.68 0.66
C VAL A 61 8.58 -17.49 0.27
N GLN A 62 7.96 -16.51 -0.39
CA GLN A 62 8.62 -15.23 -0.69
C GLN A 62 8.68 -14.41 0.59
N PHE A 63 9.80 -13.77 0.90
CA PHE A 63 9.95 -13.00 2.12
C PHE A 63 10.69 -11.66 1.94
N ASN A 64 10.45 -10.79 2.90
CA ASN A 64 10.84 -9.39 2.94
C ASN A 64 11.41 -9.02 4.32
N GLU A 65 12.23 -7.97 4.34
CA GLU A 65 12.67 -7.29 5.56
C GLU A 65 12.45 -5.79 5.35
N GLU A 66 11.79 -5.11 6.28
CA GLU A 66 11.27 -3.74 6.13
C GLU A 66 12.32 -2.67 5.78
N THR A 67 13.61 -2.96 6.01
CA THR A 67 14.72 -2.01 5.85
C THR A 67 15.59 -2.28 4.63
N LEU A 68 15.26 -3.26 3.77
CA LEU A 68 15.97 -3.46 2.50
C LEU A 68 15.44 -2.54 1.39
N TRP A 69 16.20 -1.50 1.05
CA TRP A 69 15.83 -0.47 0.06
C TRP A 69 17.02 -0.13 -0.85
N THR A 70 16.77 0.50 -2.00
CA THR A 70 17.82 1.11 -2.83
C THR A 70 18.37 2.39 -2.20
N GLY A 71 19.39 2.99 -2.82
CA GLY A 71 19.93 4.29 -2.42
C GLY A 71 20.78 4.27 -1.14
N GLU A 72 21.00 5.46 -0.59
CA GLU A 72 21.91 5.71 0.53
C GLU A 72 21.53 7.03 1.27
N PRO A 73 22.04 7.25 2.49
CA PRO A 73 21.92 8.54 3.16
C PRO A 73 22.52 9.67 2.31
N ARG A 74 21.70 10.69 2.00
CA ARG A 74 22.14 11.86 1.21
C ARG A 74 21.28 13.10 1.45
N SER A 75 21.73 14.23 0.91
CA SER A 75 20.90 15.44 0.81
C SER A 75 19.89 15.32 -0.33
N TYR A 76 18.61 15.54 -0.01
CA TYR A 76 17.52 15.62 -0.99
C TYR A 76 17.20 17.06 -1.39
N SER A 77 17.48 18.02 -0.51
CA SER A 77 17.19 19.43 -0.75
C SER A 77 18.20 20.04 -1.75
N ARG A 78 17.75 21.02 -2.52
CA ARG A 78 18.56 21.78 -3.47
C ARG A 78 18.92 23.13 -2.84
N PRO A 79 20.18 23.36 -2.43
CA PRO A 79 20.60 24.65 -1.90
C PRO A 79 20.34 25.77 -2.91
N GLY A 80 19.73 26.87 -2.45
CA GLY A 80 19.47 28.05 -3.29
C GLY A 80 18.16 28.03 -4.07
N ALA A 81 17.35 26.96 -4.00
CA ALA A 81 16.05 26.90 -4.64
C ALA A 81 15.12 28.06 -4.22
N TYR A 82 15.22 28.52 -2.97
CA TYR A 82 14.46 29.68 -2.47
C TYR A 82 14.61 30.96 -3.30
N LYS A 83 15.71 31.14 -4.04
CA LYS A 83 15.96 32.33 -4.88
C LYS A 83 14.94 32.47 -6.02
N TYR A 84 14.28 31.38 -6.40
CA TYR A 84 13.31 31.34 -7.50
C TYR A 84 11.86 31.34 -7.02
N LEU A 85 11.63 31.23 -5.70
CA LEU A 85 10.29 31.12 -5.12
C LEU A 85 9.40 32.32 -5.49
N ASP A 86 9.93 33.54 -5.38
CA ASP A 86 9.16 34.76 -5.67
C ASP A 86 8.84 34.90 -7.17
N THR A 87 9.78 34.53 -8.05
CA THR A 87 9.53 34.49 -9.50
C THR A 87 8.46 33.47 -9.85
N ILE A 88 8.50 32.26 -9.27
CA ILE A 88 7.46 31.24 -9.47
C ILE A 88 6.10 31.79 -9.04
N ARG A 89 6.01 32.45 -7.87
CA ARG A 89 4.77 33.07 -7.38
C ARG A 89 4.26 34.16 -8.32
N GLN A 90 5.13 35.05 -8.78
CA GLN A 90 4.78 36.10 -9.73
C GLN A 90 4.23 35.54 -11.04
N LEU A 91 4.84 34.47 -11.57
CA LEU A 91 4.35 33.80 -12.77
C LEU A 91 2.95 33.19 -12.56
N LEU A 92 2.71 32.54 -11.41
CA LEU A 92 1.39 32.01 -11.08
C LEU A 92 0.32 33.12 -10.96
N PHE A 93 0.65 34.23 -10.30
CA PHE A 93 -0.25 35.38 -10.20
C PHE A 93 -0.53 36.06 -11.55
N ALA A 94 0.40 35.98 -12.50
CA ALA A 94 0.23 36.45 -13.87
C ALA A 94 -0.51 35.45 -14.78
N GLY A 95 -0.97 34.31 -14.27
CA GLY A 95 -1.62 33.25 -15.06
C GLY A 95 -0.66 32.43 -15.94
N LYS A 96 0.65 32.60 -15.76
CA LYS A 96 1.71 31.94 -16.55
C LYS A 96 2.12 30.61 -15.95
N GLN A 97 1.15 29.73 -15.71
CA GLN A 97 1.36 28.44 -15.04
C GLN A 97 2.46 27.60 -15.68
N LYS A 98 2.49 27.48 -17.02
CA LYS A 98 3.49 26.66 -17.70
C LYS A 98 4.91 27.19 -17.55
N GLU A 99 5.09 28.51 -17.55
CA GLU A 99 6.38 29.14 -17.30
C GLU A 99 6.85 28.88 -15.85
N ALA A 100 5.92 28.95 -14.89
CA ALA A 100 6.19 28.64 -13.48
C ALA A 100 6.61 27.17 -13.31
N GLU A 101 5.90 26.23 -13.93
CA GLU A 101 6.23 24.80 -13.91
C GLU A 101 7.60 24.51 -14.51
N ASN A 102 7.93 25.12 -15.66
CA ASN A 102 9.21 24.95 -16.32
C ASN A 102 10.37 25.48 -15.47
N LEU A 103 10.19 26.65 -14.84
CA LEU A 103 11.18 27.22 -13.91
C LEU A 103 11.35 26.32 -12.68
N ALA A 104 10.24 25.90 -12.08
CA ALA A 104 10.25 25.05 -10.90
C ALA A 104 10.89 23.67 -11.16
N THR A 105 10.64 23.07 -12.35
CA THR A 105 11.29 21.82 -12.77
C THR A 105 12.81 21.93 -12.76
N ARG A 106 13.36 23.04 -13.26
CA ARG A 106 14.82 23.25 -13.33
C ARG A 106 15.42 23.58 -11.98
N GLU A 107 14.77 24.48 -11.24
CA GLU A 107 15.42 25.18 -10.13
C GLU A 107 14.85 24.88 -8.74
N PHE A 108 13.69 24.22 -8.65
CA PHE A 108 12.94 24.04 -7.40
C PHE A 108 12.68 22.56 -7.05
N MET A 109 12.91 21.62 -7.96
CA MET A 109 12.85 20.19 -7.65
C MET A 109 14.00 19.74 -6.73
N GLY A 110 13.80 18.66 -5.99
CA GLY A 110 14.85 18.02 -5.19
C GLY A 110 16.06 17.55 -6.01
N LEU A 111 17.09 17.09 -5.32
CA LEU A 111 18.26 16.48 -5.96
C LEU A 111 18.01 14.99 -6.23
N LYS A 112 18.38 14.55 -7.42
CA LYS A 112 18.48 13.12 -7.76
C LYS A 112 19.74 12.52 -7.14
N SER A 113 19.76 11.20 -6.98
CA SER A 113 20.96 10.44 -6.63
C SER A 113 22.04 10.57 -7.71
N PHE A 114 23.22 10.03 -7.43
CA PHE A 114 24.31 9.90 -8.40
C PHE A 114 23.82 9.26 -9.71
N GLU A 115 24.34 9.78 -10.82
CA GLU A 115 24.08 9.33 -12.19
C GLU A 115 25.44 9.14 -12.89
N GLU A 116 25.59 8.00 -13.57
CA GLU A 116 26.81 7.66 -14.29
C GLU A 116 26.79 8.17 -15.74
N GLU A 117 27.99 8.43 -16.27
CA GLU A 117 28.19 8.83 -17.67
C GLU A 117 27.76 7.70 -18.62
N ARG A 118 26.93 8.00 -19.62
CA ARG A 118 26.32 6.98 -20.48
C ARG A 118 26.99 6.80 -21.84
N ASN A 119 27.71 7.80 -22.35
CA ASN A 119 28.21 7.77 -23.73
C ASN A 119 29.22 6.64 -23.95
N SER A 120 30.11 6.38 -22.98
CA SER A 120 31.06 5.26 -23.11
C SER A 120 30.35 3.91 -23.19
N TRP A 121 29.33 3.70 -22.35
CA TRP A 121 28.53 2.46 -22.37
C TRP A 121 27.73 2.34 -23.67
N LEU A 122 27.05 3.41 -24.08
CA LEU A 122 26.30 3.47 -25.34
C LEU A 122 27.18 3.14 -26.54
N THR A 123 28.38 3.72 -26.62
CA THR A 123 29.32 3.48 -27.72
C THR A 123 29.68 2.00 -27.83
N LYS A 124 29.88 1.32 -26.68
CA LYS A 124 30.20 -0.11 -26.65
C LYS A 124 29.03 -0.96 -27.13
N VAL A 125 27.83 -0.77 -26.56
CA VAL A 125 26.67 -1.62 -26.93
C VAL A 125 26.20 -1.39 -28.37
N MET A 126 26.38 -0.19 -28.90
CA MET A 126 26.01 0.13 -30.29
C MET A 126 27.05 -0.32 -31.33
N ALA A 127 28.21 -0.83 -30.91
CA ALA A 127 29.25 -1.30 -31.84
C ALA A 127 28.88 -2.64 -32.49
N ASP A 128 28.17 -3.52 -31.77
CA ASP A 128 27.84 -4.88 -32.22
C ASP A 128 26.61 -4.87 -33.14
N LYS A 129 26.77 -4.37 -34.37
CA LYS A 129 25.70 -4.28 -35.37
C LYS A 129 25.42 -5.59 -36.10
N GLU A 130 26.28 -6.60 -35.94
CA GLU A 130 26.10 -7.92 -36.55
C GLU A 130 24.76 -8.55 -36.16
N PHE A 131 24.28 -8.29 -34.94
CA PHE A 131 22.98 -8.76 -34.45
C PHE A 131 21.78 -8.18 -35.20
N ALA A 132 21.96 -7.14 -36.02
CA ALA A 132 20.91 -6.59 -36.88
C ALA A 132 20.88 -7.23 -38.27
N GLU A 133 21.95 -7.93 -38.69
CA GLU A 133 22.07 -8.46 -40.04
C GLU A 133 20.95 -9.46 -40.36
N GLU A 134 20.50 -9.44 -41.61
CA GLU A 134 19.42 -10.28 -42.11
C GLU A 134 19.73 -11.77 -41.90
N ASN A 135 20.95 -12.18 -42.28
CA ASN A 135 21.42 -13.56 -42.24
C ASN A 135 22.14 -13.94 -40.93
N PHE A 136 22.04 -13.13 -39.88
CA PHE A 136 22.65 -13.44 -38.60
C PHE A 136 22.07 -14.73 -38.00
N ASN A 137 22.94 -15.65 -37.57
CA ASN A 137 22.53 -16.91 -36.98
C ASN A 137 22.13 -16.73 -35.51
N ASP A 138 20.83 -16.58 -35.26
CA ASP A 138 20.22 -16.47 -33.93
C ASP A 138 19.63 -17.80 -33.43
N SER A 139 20.05 -18.95 -33.96
CA SER A 139 19.46 -20.25 -33.61
C SER A 139 19.65 -20.64 -32.13
N GLN A 140 20.64 -20.04 -31.46
CA GLN A 140 20.95 -20.27 -30.04
C GLN A 140 20.28 -19.26 -29.11
N TRP A 141 19.53 -18.30 -29.65
CA TRP A 141 18.87 -17.28 -28.83
C TRP A 141 17.65 -17.88 -28.13
N SER A 142 17.48 -17.50 -26.87
CA SER A 142 16.26 -17.81 -26.11
C SER A 142 15.07 -17.04 -26.67
N THR A 143 13.84 -17.43 -26.29
CA THR A 143 12.63 -16.73 -26.71
C THR A 143 11.90 -16.09 -25.54
N MET A 144 11.22 -14.98 -25.80
CA MET A 144 10.32 -14.32 -24.86
C MET A 144 9.03 -13.89 -25.55
N THR A 145 7.95 -13.76 -24.78
CA THR A 145 6.66 -13.31 -25.30
C THR A 145 6.69 -11.80 -25.53
N VAL A 146 6.38 -11.38 -26.75
CA VAL A 146 6.33 -9.97 -27.17
C VAL A 146 5.03 -9.72 -27.94
N PRO A 147 4.31 -8.61 -27.67
CA PRO A 147 4.60 -7.67 -26.61
C PRO A 147 4.10 -8.20 -25.26
N SER A 148 4.60 -7.66 -24.15
CA SER A 148 4.11 -7.99 -22.81
C SER A 148 3.32 -6.83 -22.21
N TRP A 149 2.39 -7.10 -21.31
CA TRP A 149 1.52 -6.05 -20.73
C TRP A 149 2.34 -4.92 -20.06
N ASP A 150 3.36 -5.30 -19.29
CA ASP A 150 4.10 -4.36 -18.44
C ASP A 150 5.60 -4.62 -18.46
N GLY A 151 6.15 -4.94 -19.64
CA GLY A 151 7.58 -5.15 -19.84
C GLY A 151 8.03 -6.60 -19.61
N TRP A 152 9.29 -6.89 -19.93
CA TRP A 152 9.83 -8.25 -19.89
C TRP A 152 9.89 -8.85 -18.48
N GLU A 153 9.76 -8.03 -17.45
CA GLU A 153 9.66 -8.46 -16.05
C GLU A 153 8.45 -9.39 -15.87
N THR A 154 7.32 -9.05 -16.51
CA THR A 154 6.11 -9.89 -16.45
C THR A 154 6.20 -11.22 -17.18
N VAL A 155 7.27 -11.43 -17.96
CA VAL A 155 7.54 -12.67 -18.70
C VAL A 155 8.86 -13.32 -18.28
N GLY A 156 9.33 -13.04 -17.05
CA GLY A 156 10.40 -13.79 -16.39
C GLY A 156 11.78 -13.11 -16.35
N HIS A 157 11.86 -11.82 -16.66
CA HIS A 157 13.11 -11.05 -16.65
C HIS A 157 13.15 -9.96 -15.57
N ASP A 158 12.83 -10.33 -14.33
CA ASP A 158 12.80 -9.40 -13.20
C ASP A 158 14.16 -8.69 -12.98
N GLY A 159 14.13 -7.35 -12.95
CA GLY A 159 15.33 -6.53 -12.71
C GLY A 159 16.33 -6.52 -13.87
N LEU A 160 15.91 -6.91 -15.08
CA LEU A 160 16.70 -6.77 -16.28
C LEU A 160 16.70 -5.31 -16.75
N ASP A 161 17.83 -4.64 -16.51
CA ASP A 161 18.21 -3.41 -17.21
C ASP A 161 19.40 -3.70 -18.10
N GLY A 162 19.49 -3.04 -19.25
CA GLY A 162 20.66 -3.02 -20.10
C GLY A 162 20.33 -3.00 -21.59
N ALA A 163 21.22 -3.57 -22.38
CA ALA A 163 21.09 -3.73 -23.82
C ALA A 163 20.57 -5.13 -24.14
N VAL A 164 19.35 -5.20 -24.69
CA VAL A 164 18.69 -6.45 -25.08
C VAL A 164 18.36 -6.39 -26.56
N TRP A 165 18.85 -7.35 -27.31
CA TRP A 165 18.44 -7.56 -28.69
C TRP A 165 17.21 -8.44 -28.75
N LEU A 166 16.25 -8.07 -29.59
CA LEU A 166 15.05 -8.84 -29.91
C LEU A 166 15.05 -9.09 -31.42
N ARG A 167 14.72 -10.32 -31.85
CA ARG A 167 14.65 -10.72 -33.25
C ARG A 167 13.38 -11.52 -33.54
N THR A 168 12.76 -11.23 -34.68
CA THR A 168 11.63 -11.99 -35.22
C THR A 168 11.63 -11.92 -36.75
N SER A 169 10.83 -12.75 -37.41
CA SER A 169 10.64 -12.70 -38.86
C SER A 169 9.16 -12.64 -39.22
N PHE A 170 8.87 -12.18 -40.43
CA PHE A 170 7.54 -12.20 -41.00
C PHE A 170 7.61 -12.42 -42.50
N VAL A 171 6.55 -12.98 -43.08
CA VAL A 171 6.43 -13.14 -44.53
C VAL A 171 5.64 -11.97 -45.10
N LEU A 172 6.21 -11.26 -46.07
CA LEU A 172 5.55 -10.13 -46.72
C LEU A 172 4.61 -10.62 -47.83
N PRO A 173 3.33 -10.19 -47.84
CA PRO A 173 2.42 -10.46 -48.96
C PRO A 173 2.96 -9.89 -50.28
N ASP A 174 2.80 -10.63 -51.37
CA ASP A 174 3.33 -10.26 -52.69
C ASP A 174 2.82 -8.89 -53.17
N ASP A 175 1.58 -8.53 -52.83
CA ASP A 175 0.97 -7.25 -53.21
C ASP A 175 1.42 -6.08 -52.32
N TRP A 176 2.31 -6.31 -51.34
CA TRP A 176 2.82 -5.30 -50.41
C TRP A 176 4.27 -4.88 -50.68
N VAL A 177 4.99 -5.59 -51.55
CA VAL A 177 6.42 -5.34 -51.84
C VAL A 177 6.70 -3.88 -52.23
N GLU A 178 5.81 -3.26 -53.01
CA GLU A 178 5.97 -1.88 -53.52
C GLU A 178 5.17 -0.82 -52.75
N LYS A 179 4.54 -1.21 -51.63
CA LYS A 179 3.68 -0.31 -50.83
C LYS A 179 4.50 0.45 -49.78
N ASP A 180 4.04 1.65 -49.44
CA ASP A 180 4.52 2.37 -48.27
C ASP A 180 3.88 1.77 -47.00
N LEU A 181 4.71 1.18 -46.15
CA LEU A 181 4.30 0.43 -44.96
C LEU A 181 4.79 1.12 -43.67
N TRP A 182 4.16 0.75 -42.56
CA TRP A 182 4.55 1.16 -41.21
C TRP A 182 4.79 -0.05 -40.33
N LEU A 183 5.78 0.06 -39.45
CA LEU A 183 5.99 -0.84 -38.32
C LEU A 183 5.49 -0.16 -37.04
N ASP A 184 4.47 -0.71 -36.39
CA ASP A 184 3.99 -0.30 -35.07
C ASP A 184 4.44 -1.31 -34.02
N LEU A 185 5.32 -0.86 -33.12
CA LEU A 185 5.83 -1.65 -31.99
C LEU A 185 5.18 -1.22 -30.67
N ASN A 186 4.21 -0.30 -30.73
CA ASN A 186 3.64 0.37 -29.57
C ASN A 186 4.76 0.95 -28.67
N ARG A 187 4.77 0.77 -27.35
CA ARG A 187 5.74 1.46 -26.49
C ARG A 187 6.97 0.61 -26.27
N ILE A 188 8.14 1.23 -26.38
CA ILE A 188 9.42 0.68 -25.91
C ILE A 188 9.98 1.66 -24.87
N ARG A 189 10.45 1.14 -23.75
CA ARG A 189 11.02 1.97 -22.67
C ARG A 189 12.40 2.47 -23.02
N ASP A 190 12.66 3.69 -22.59
CA ASP A 190 13.93 4.42 -22.66
C ASP A 190 14.44 4.67 -24.09
N HIS A 191 14.93 3.66 -24.81
CA HIS A 191 15.50 3.81 -26.14
C HIS A 191 15.45 2.51 -26.95
N ASP A 192 15.15 2.62 -28.24
CA ASP A 192 15.31 1.54 -29.22
C ASP A 192 16.16 1.92 -30.43
N TYR A 193 16.76 0.92 -31.07
CA TYR A 193 17.23 0.97 -32.45
C TYR A 193 16.60 -0.18 -33.22
N THR A 194 15.76 0.15 -34.20
CA THR A 194 14.94 -0.82 -34.92
C THR A 194 15.43 -1.01 -36.35
N TYR A 195 15.71 -2.26 -36.71
CA TYR A 195 16.27 -2.67 -37.99
C TYR A 195 15.32 -3.63 -38.72
N ILE A 196 15.29 -3.52 -40.04
CA ILE A 196 14.69 -4.53 -40.93
C ILE A 196 15.73 -4.94 -41.96
N ASN A 197 15.99 -6.24 -42.11
CA ASN A 197 16.96 -6.81 -43.04
C ASN A 197 18.34 -6.11 -42.94
N GLY A 198 18.85 -5.89 -41.72
CA GLY A 198 20.12 -5.20 -41.47
C GLY A 198 20.08 -3.66 -41.61
N ARG A 199 18.98 -3.06 -42.07
CA ARG A 199 18.87 -1.61 -42.26
C ARG A 199 18.14 -0.95 -41.11
N LEU A 200 18.74 0.07 -40.51
CA LEU A 200 18.09 0.88 -39.47
C LEU A 200 16.93 1.67 -40.08
N ILE A 201 15.72 1.48 -39.56
CA ILE A 201 14.51 2.18 -40.01
C ILE A 201 14.00 3.22 -39.01
N GLY A 202 14.41 3.11 -37.74
CA GLY A 202 13.91 3.99 -36.69
C GLY A 202 14.67 3.87 -35.38
N SER A 203 14.66 4.96 -34.61
CA SER A 203 15.17 5.01 -33.25
C SER A 203 14.51 6.18 -32.52
N GLN A 204 14.10 5.96 -31.27
CA GLN A 204 13.55 7.01 -30.41
C GLN A 204 14.05 6.84 -28.98
N GLN A 205 14.36 7.96 -28.31
CA GLN A 205 14.82 7.99 -26.93
C GLN A 205 13.77 8.67 -26.03
N ASN A 206 12.58 8.07 -25.93
CA ASN A 206 11.48 8.52 -25.08
C ASN A 206 10.55 7.33 -24.73
N ASN A 207 9.40 7.58 -24.10
CA ASN A 207 8.43 6.52 -23.76
C ASN A 207 7.15 6.57 -24.63
N GLU A 208 7.19 7.24 -25.78
CA GLU A 208 6.05 7.34 -26.71
C GLU A 208 5.86 6.05 -27.53
N GLY A 209 4.72 5.93 -28.22
CA GLY A 209 4.52 4.82 -29.15
C GLY A 209 5.48 4.91 -30.34
N ARG A 210 6.08 3.77 -30.70
CA ARG A 210 7.00 3.57 -31.81
C ARG A 210 6.23 3.19 -33.06
N LYS A 211 6.16 4.13 -33.99
CA LYS A 211 5.67 3.90 -35.35
C LYS A 211 6.75 4.37 -36.32
N TYR A 212 7.30 3.45 -37.11
CA TYR A 212 8.37 3.73 -38.06
C TYR A 212 7.94 3.47 -39.50
N PRO A 213 8.17 4.41 -40.43
CA PRO A 213 7.90 4.17 -41.84
C PRO A 213 8.94 3.19 -42.40
N ILE A 214 8.50 2.25 -43.24
CA ILE A 214 9.35 1.27 -43.91
C ILE A 214 9.52 1.72 -45.36
N GLY A 215 10.76 1.97 -45.78
CA GLY A 215 11.05 2.37 -47.17
C GLY A 215 10.89 1.22 -48.17
N LYS A 216 10.46 1.52 -49.39
CA LYS A 216 10.16 0.56 -50.48
C LYS A 216 11.28 -0.44 -50.81
N ASN A 217 12.54 -0.05 -50.56
CA ASN A 217 13.71 -0.89 -50.86
C ASN A 217 14.27 -1.64 -49.65
N VAL A 218 13.62 -1.54 -48.48
CA VAL A 218 14.05 -2.23 -47.24
C VAL A 218 13.56 -3.66 -47.22
N LEU A 219 12.38 -3.90 -47.79
CA LEU A 219 11.72 -5.19 -47.82
C LEU A 219 11.96 -5.91 -49.14
N HIS A 220 11.85 -7.23 -49.11
CA HIS A 220 11.80 -8.06 -50.30
C HIS A 220 10.68 -9.08 -50.19
N LYS A 221 10.34 -9.71 -51.32
CA LYS A 221 9.39 -10.81 -51.36
C LYS A 221 9.88 -11.96 -50.45
N GLY A 222 8.95 -12.57 -49.73
CA GLY A 222 9.21 -13.70 -48.84
C GLY A 222 9.44 -13.30 -47.39
N GLU A 223 10.29 -14.05 -46.71
CA GLU A 223 10.63 -13.84 -45.30
C GLU A 223 11.51 -12.60 -45.14
N ASN A 224 11.19 -11.73 -44.19
CA ASN A 224 11.96 -10.55 -43.81
C ASN A 224 12.23 -10.62 -42.30
N THR A 225 13.36 -10.06 -41.87
CA THR A 225 13.80 -10.11 -40.48
C THR A 225 13.70 -8.74 -39.83
N ILE A 226 13.21 -8.71 -38.58
CA ILE A 226 13.21 -7.54 -37.71
C ILE A 226 14.20 -7.80 -36.58
N ALA A 227 15.08 -6.85 -36.32
CA ALA A 227 15.97 -6.84 -35.17
C ALA A 227 15.84 -5.52 -34.41
N ILE A 228 15.75 -5.56 -33.09
CA ILE A 228 15.57 -4.38 -32.24
C ILE A 228 16.55 -4.44 -31.09
N LEU A 229 17.39 -3.43 -30.96
CA LEU A 229 18.18 -3.19 -29.76
C LEU A 229 17.36 -2.30 -28.82
N VAL A 230 16.90 -2.85 -27.71
CA VAL A 230 16.24 -2.11 -26.62
C VAL A 230 17.28 -1.79 -25.56
N LEU A 231 17.42 -0.50 -25.21
CA LEU A 231 18.26 -0.05 -24.12
C LEU A 231 17.37 0.40 -22.96
N ASN A 232 17.36 -0.37 -21.88
CA ASN A 232 16.65 -0.06 -20.65
C ASN A 232 17.67 0.30 -19.55
N PHE A 233 17.48 1.41 -18.85
CA PHE A 233 18.42 1.82 -17.80
C PHE A 233 17.88 1.62 -16.39
N THR A 234 16.56 1.62 -16.22
CA THR A 234 15.91 1.46 -14.93
C THR A 234 14.43 1.06 -15.08
N ASP A 235 13.77 0.76 -13.97
CA ASP A 235 12.35 0.40 -13.90
C ASP A 235 12.04 -0.88 -14.68
N LYS A 236 11.17 -0.80 -15.70
CA LYS A 236 10.71 -1.94 -16.49
C LYS A 236 11.17 -1.76 -17.93
N GLY A 237 11.54 -2.84 -18.61
CA GLY A 237 12.05 -2.79 -19.98
C GLY A 237 11.26 -3.61 -21.00
N GLY A 238 11.69 -3.52 -22.26
CA GLY A 238 11.12 -4.31 -23.37
C GLY A 238 10.03 -3.59 -24.18
N ILE A 239 9.33 -4.38 -24.99
CA ILE A 239 8.25 -3.92 -25.88
C ILE A 239 6.90 -4.17 -25.20
N TYR A 240 6.20 -3.08 -24.90
CA TYR A 240 4.93 -3.09 -24.20
C TYR A 240 3.78 -3.26 -25.16
N GLY A 241 2.83 -4.11 -24.78
CA GLY A 241 1.58 -4.29 -25.49
C GLY A 241 0.64 -3.14 -25.20
N TYR A 242 -0.45 -3.07 -25.97
CA TYR A 242 -1.60 -2.31 -25.54
C TYR A 242 -2.12 -2.89 -24.21
N LYS A 243 -2.88 -2.10 -23.43
CA LYS A 243 -3.53 -2.63 -22.21
C LYS A 243 -4.39 -3.86 -22.48
N ASP A 244 -4.93 -3.90 -23.69
CA ASP A 244 -5.53 -5.07 -24.29
C ASP A 244 -4.49 -5.74 -25.20
N THR A 245 -3.89 -6.83 -24.75
CA THR A 245 -2.89 -7.58 -25.53
C THR A 245 -3.48 -8.30 -26.75
N ALA A 246 -4.82 -8.26 -26.93
CA ALA A 246 -5.46 -8.68 -28.19
C ALA A 246 -5.23 -7.65 -29.31
N LYS A 247 -4.87 -6.40 -29.00
CA LYS A 247 -4.40 -5.47 -30.03
C LYS A 247 -2.99 -5.84 -30.47
N HIS A 248 -2.82 -5.88 -31.78
CA HIS A 248 -1.60 -6.34 -32.42
C HIS A 248 -0.59 -5.19 -32.57
N ILE A 249 0.66 -5.44 -32.21
CA ILE A 249 1.79 -4.77 -32.85
C ILE A 249 2.03 -5.43 -34.21
N GLY A 250 2.59 -4.70 -35.17
CA GLY A 250 2.74 -5.28 -36.51
C GLY A 250 3.00 -4.31 -37.63
N ILE A 251 2.88 -4.86 -38.85
CA ILE A 251 3.12 -4.13 -40.09
C ILE A 251 1.81 -3.93 -40.84
N TYR A 252 1.56 -2.71 -41.30
CA TYR A 252 0.37 -2.36 -42.08
C TYR A 252 0.69 -1.35 -43.16
N SER A 253 -0.20 -1.23 -44.14
CA SER A 253 -0.10 -0.24 -45.21
C SER A 253 -0.69 1.10 -44.77
N THR A 254 -0.08 2.20 -45.23
CA THR A 254 -0.53 3.59 -45.03
C THR A 254 -2.03 3.83 -45.24
N ASN A 255 -2.69 3.04 -46.08
CA ASN A 255 -4.11 3.22 -46.45
C ASN A 255 -5.07 2.20 -45.81
N ASN A 256 -4.57 1.26 -44.97
CA ASN A 256 -5.41 0.25 -44.33
C ASN A 256 -4.75 -0.27 -43.03
N GLU A 257 -5.13 0.32 -41.89
CA GLU A 257 -4.69 -0.13 -40.55
C GLU A 257 -5.38 -1.41 -40.08
N GLU A 258 -6.45 -1.87 -40.75
CA GLU A 258 -7.20 -3.07 -40.36
C GLU A 258 -6.54 -4.36 -40.86
N ALA A 259 -5.80 -4.30 -41.96
CA ALA A 259 -4.98 -5.40 -42.45
C ALA A 259 -3.57 -5.29 -41.85
N ILE A 260 -3.34 -5.97 -40.72
CA ILE A 260 -2.05 -5.99 -40.02
C ILE A 260 -1.40 -7.37 -40.10
N ILE A 261 -0.10 -7.42 -40.41
CA ILE A 261 0.74 -8.58 -40.14
C ILE A 261 1.09 -8.52 -38.66
N SER A 262 0.37 -9.28 -37.84
CA SER A 262 0.60 -9.33 -36.40
C SER A 262 2.01 -9.85 -36.09
N LEU A 263 2.73 -9.13 -35.25
CA LEU A 263 4.00 -9.55 -34.68
C LEU A 263 3.89 -10.03 -33.23
N ASN A 264 2.66 -10.17 -32.69
CA ASN A 264 2.48 -10.77 -31.37
C ASN A 264 2.93 -12.24 -31.38
N GLY A 265 3.76 -12.65 -30.41
CA GLY A 265 4.20 -14.04 -30.30
C GLY A 265 5.50 -14.21 -29.52
N GLN A 266 6.23 -15.28 -29.83
CA GLN A 266 7.56 -15.53 -29.28
C GLN A 266 8.60 -14.87 -30.16
N TRP A 267 9.38 -13.96 -29.59
CA TRP A 267 10.53 -13.34 -30.24
C TRP A 267 11.80 -13.92 -29.66
N LYS A 268 12.84 -14.06 -30.48
CA LYS A 268 14.18 -14.43 -30.00
C LYS A 268 14.80 -13.24 -29.29
N TYR A 269 15.61 -13.48 -28.27
CA TYR A 269 16.32 -12.42 -27.57
C TYR A 269 17.74 -12.80 -27.15
N LEU A 270 18.59 -11.78 -27.03
CA LEU A 270 19.94 -11.85 -26.49
C LEU A 270 20.16 -10.68 -25.53
N ILE A 271 20.57 -10.99 -24.31
CA ILE A 271 21.02 -9.98 -23.35
C ILE A 271 22.50 -9.68 -23.66
N GLN A 272 22.75 -8.60 -24.39
CA GLN A 272 24.11 -8.18 -24.76
C GLN A 272 24.86 -7.59 -23.56
N ASN A 273 24.17 -6.78 -22.77
CA ASN A 273 24.70 -6.22 -21.54
C ASN A 273 23.56 -6.04 -20.54
N ASP A 274 23.77 -6.38 -19.28
CA ASP A 274 22.73 -6.34 -18.24
C ASP A 274 23.10 -5.44 -17.05
N SER A 275 24.12 -4.60 -17.28
CA SER A 275 24.77 -3.74 -16.30
C SER A 275 24.90 -2.32 -16.86
N PRO A 276 23.78 -1.65 -17.19
CA PRO A 276 23.80 -0.27 -17.67
C PRO A 276 24.26 0.71 -16.58
N PRO A 277 24.72 1.90 -16.98
CA PRO A 277 25.11 2.96 -16.07
C PRO A 277 23.97 3.37 -15.14
N ALA A 278 24.28 3.70 -13.88
CA ALA A 278 23.29 4.12 -12.90
C ALA A 278 22.55 5.41 -13.33
N VAL A 279 21.22 5.41 -13.18
CA VAL A 279 20.36 6.58 -13.43
C VAL A 279 20.04 7.29 -12.12
N GLY A 280 20.18 8.61 -12.10
CA GLY A 280 19.81 9.43 -10.95
C GLY A 280 18.31 9.34 -10.65
N THR A 281 17.96 8.93 -9.42
CA THR A 281 16.57 8.84 -8.96
C THR A 281 16.30 9.83 -7.83
N TYR A 282 15.07 10.35 -7.75
CA TYR A 282 14.72 11.30 -6.69
C TYR A 282 14.63 10.68 -5.30
N GLN A 283 14.25 9.41 -5.19
CA GLN A 283 14.03 8.68 -3.94
C GLN A 283 14.24 7.18 -4.14
N ALA A 284 14.60 6.50 -3.06
CA ALA A 284 14.80 5.06 -3.01
C ALA A 284 13.49 4.26 -3.16
N SER A 285 13.63 2.99 -3.53
CA SER A 285 12.53 2.02 -3.65
C SER A 285 12.73 0.87 -2.66
N TYR A 286 11.63 0.34 -2.13
CA TYR A 286 11.62 -0.85 -1.28
C TYR A 286 11.98 -2.10 -2.09
N GLN A 287 12.63 -3.10 -1.50
CA GLN A 287 13.15 -4.26 -2.24
C GLN A 287 12.70 -5.60 -1.63
N PRO A 288 12.47 -6.64 -2.46
CA PRO A 288 12.32 -8.02 -2.01
C PRO A 288 13.61 -8.50 -1.34
N PHE A 289 13.49 -9.37 -0.33
CA PHE A 289 14.65 -9.99 0.30
C PHE A 289 15.04 -11.27 -0.45
N GLY A 290 14.11 -12.22 -0.54
CA GLY A 290 14.34 -13.47 -1.24
C GLY A 290 13.19 -14.46 -1.13
N ASP A 291 13.47 -15.71 -1.51
CA ASP A 291 12.52 -16.80 -1.58
C ASP A 291 13.10 -18.03 -0.89
N LEU A 292 12.24 -18.75 -0.16
CA LEU A 292 12.46 -20.14 0.21
C LEU A 292 11.69 -21.03 -0.76
N PHE A 293 12.40 -21.94 -1.41
CA PHE A 293 11.83 -23.03 -2.21
C PHE A 293 11.91 -24.34 -1.46
N LEU A 294 10.78 -25.04 -1.39
CA LEU A 294 10.67 -26.37 -0.79
C LEU A 294 10.25 -27.35 -1.88
N LYS A 295 11.11 -28.33 -2.16
CA LYS A 295 10.85 -29.36 -3.16
C LYS A 295 10.66 -30.71 -2.50
N PHE A 296 9.44 -31.22 -2.54
CA PHE A 296 9.04 -32.53 -2.03
C PHE A 296 9.24 -33.60 -3.11
N LYS A 297 9.25 -34.89 -2.72
CA LYS A 297 9.28 -35.99 -3.71
C LYS A 297 8.02 -35.94 -4.57
N ASN A 298 8.14 -36.33 -5.85
CA ASN A 298 7.07 -36.24 -6.85
C ASN A 298 5.75 -36.80 -6.31
N VAL A 299 4.68 -36.01 -6.41
CA VAL A 299 3.33 -36.35 -5.90
C VAL A 299 2.39 -36.44 -7.09
N GLU A 300 2.01 -37.65 -7.50
CA GLU A 300 1.10 -37.85 -8.62
C GLU A 300 -0.34 -37.43 -8.29
N HIS A 301 -0.79 -37.65 -7.06
CA HIS A 301 -2.15 -37.34 -6.63
C HIS A 301 -2.20 -36.86 -5.17
N SER A 302 -3.05 -35.86 -4.90
CA SER A 302 -3.33 -35.35 -3.56
C SER A 302 -4.81 -35.09 -3.36
N GLU A 303 -5.31 -35.37 -2.17
CA GLU A 303 -6.72 -35.15 -1.81
C GLU A 303 -6.86 -34.13 -0.67
N ASN A 304 -8.09 -33.65 -0.46
CA ASN A 304 -8.47 -32.83 0.69
C ASN A 304 -7.61 -31.58 0.91
N TYR A 305 -7.10 -30.98 -0.18
CA TYR A 305 -6.26 -29.80 -0.08
C TYR A 305 -7.04 -28.62 0.53
N ARG A 306 -6.40 -27.95 1.49
CA ARG A 306 -6.86 -26.70 2.07
C ARG A 306 -5.67 -25.84 2.48
N ARG A 307 -5.70 -24.56 2.14
CA ARG A 307 -4.84 -23.54 2.77
C ARG A 307 -5.69 -22.45 3.41
N GLU A 308 -5.28 -21.98 4.59
CA GLU A 308 -6.00 -20.93 5.30
C GLU A 308 -5.07 -20.01 6.08
N LEU A 309 -5.44 -18.73 6.18
CA LEU A 309 -4.88 -17.75 7.11
C LEU A 309 -5.91 -17.51 8.21
N ASP A 310 -5.56 -17.81 9.46
CA ASP A 310 -6.39 -17.53 10.62
C ASP A 310 -5.98 -16.20 11.26
N LEU A 311 -6.85 -15.20 11.14
CA LEU A 311 -6.57 -13.85 11.64
C LEU A 311 -6.54 -13.79 13.17
N THR A 312 -7.08 -14.78 13.89
CA THR A 312 -7.10 -14.78 15.37
C THR A 312 -5.75 -15.12 15.99
N ASN A 313 -4.88 -15.78 15.24
CA ASN A 313 -3.57 -16.23 15.70
C ASN A 313 -2.43 -15.87 14.74
N ALA A 314 -2.73 -15.30 13.57
CA ALA A 314 -1.77 -14.94 12.52
C ALA A 314 -0.92 -16.12 12.06
N ILE A 315 -1.57 -17.27 11.83
CA ILE A 315 -0.94 -18.49 11.33
C ILE A 315 -1.60 -18.89 10.02
N VAL A 316 -0.76 -19.14 9.01
CA VAL A 316 -1.17 -19.84 7.80
C VAL A 316 -1.05 -21.33 8.01
N THR A 317 -2.04 -22.11 7.61
CA THR A 317 -2.00 -23.58 7.59
C THR A 317 -2.21 -24.07 6.17
N THR A 318 -1.41 -25.03 5.71
CA THR A 318 -1.70 -25.85 4.53
C THR A 318 -1.85 -27.31 4.95
N SER A 319 -2.89 -27.98 4.46
CA SER A 319 -3.14 -29.41 4.71
C SER A 319 -3.59 -30.13 3.44
N TYR A 320 -3.17 -31.37 3.28
CA TYR A 320 -3.55 -32.27 2.18
C TYR A 320 -3.22 -33.72 2.55
N SER A 321 -3.73 -34.69 1.79
CA SER A 321 -3.46 -36.12 1.98
C SER A 321 -2.79 -36.72 0.74
N ILE A 322 -1.78 -37.58 0.94
CA ILE A 322 -1.11 -38.39 -0.10
C ILE A 322 -1.01 -39.82 0.43
N ASP A 323 -1.47 -40.82 -0.33
CA ASP A 323 -1.44 -42.24 0.04
C ASP A 323 -1.95 -42.55 1.47
N ALA A 324 -3.06 -41.90 1.83
CA ALA A 324 -3.67 -41.93 3.18
C ALA A 324 -2.74 -41.46 4.32
N THR A 325 -1.74 -40.64 4.00
CA THR A 325 -0.93 -39.87 4.95
C THR A 325 -1.35 -38.41 4.89
N ASP A 326 -1.74 -37.85 6.04
CA ASP A 326 -2.15 -36.45 6.14
C ASP A 326 -0.93 -35.59 6.44
N TYR A 327 -0.73 -34.57 5.63
CA TYR A 327 0.33 -33.59 5.77
C TYR A 327 -0.25 -32.27 6.26
N ARG A 328 0.47 -31.61 7.15
CA ARG A 328 0.12 -30.29 7.66
C ARG A 328 1.36 -29.42 7.81
N ARG A 329 1.27 -28.19 7.30
CA ARG A 329 2.31 -27.16 7.40
C ARG A 329 1.72 -25.92 8.03
N GLU A 330 2.37 -25.40 9.06
CA GLU A 330 2.00 -24.14 9.73
C GLU A 330 3.10 -23.09 9.54
N TYR A 331 2.72 -21.87 9.18
CA TYR A 331 3.63 -20.76 8.87
C TYR A 331 3.23 -19.54 9.68
N PHE A 332 4.18 -18.89 10.35
CA PHE A 332 3.97 -17.59 10.98
C PHE A 332 5.28 -16.84 11.14
N VAL A 333 5.20 -15.52 11.31
CA VAL A 333 6.37 -14.68 11.61
C VAL A 333 6.31 -14.26 13.07
N SER A 334 7.18 -14.84 13.89
CA SER A 334 7.16 -14.65 15.34
C SER A 334 7.80 -13.32 15.72
N GLN A 335 7.02 -12.37 16.25
CA GLN A 335 7.57 -11.12 16.80
C GLN A 335 8.52 -11.38 17.99
N PRO A 336 8.20 -12.24 18.99
CA PRO A 336 9.09 -12.47 20.13
C PRO A 336 10.44 -13.09 19.79
N HIS A 337 10.57 -13.70 18.61
CA HIS A 337 11.77 -14.45 18.19
C HIS A 337 12.40 -13.93 16.90
N GLN A 338 11.78 -12.93 16.25
CA GLN A 338 12.30 -12.27 15.05
C GLN A 338 12.64 -13.24 13.90
N ALA A 339 11.78 -14.24 13.68
CA ALA A 339 11.96 -15.27 12.67
C ALA A 339 10.63 -15.70 12.02
N ILE A 340 10.69 -16.08 10.76
CA ILE A 340 9.67 -16.90 10.10
C ILE A 340 9.84 -18.33 10.63
N VAL A 341 8.74 -18.91 11.09
CA VAL A 341 8.69 -20.26 11.65
C VAL A 341 7.78 -21.10 10.77
N ILE A 342 8.28 -22.25 10.33
CA ILE A 342 7.52 -23.18 9.52
C ILE A 342 7.60 -24.57 10.15
N ASN A 343 6.45 -25.19 10.44
CA ASN A 343 6.41 -26.52 11.05
C ASN A 343 5.63 -27.50 10.19
N PHE A 344 6.26 -28.63 9.88
CA PHE A 344 5.70 -29.72 9.08
C PHE A 344 5.44 -30.94 9.96
N SER A 345 4.26 -31.52 9.82
CA SER A 345 3.87 -32.76 10.47
C SER A 345 3.16 -33.67 9.47
N ALA A 346 3.35 -34.99 9.64
CA ALA A 346 2.63 -36.02 8.91
C ALA A 346 1.92 -36.99 9.87
N SER A 347 0.80 -37.59 9.47
CA SER A 347 0.08 -38.57 10.30
C SER A 347 0.82 -39.91 10.43
N ARG A 348 1.75 -40.21 9.51
CA ARG A 348 2.63 -41.37 9.56
C ARG A 348 4.08 -40.94 9.82
N LYS A 349 4.78 -41.73 10.64
CA LYS A 349 6.21 -41.55 10.90
C LYS A 349 7.02 -41.68 9.61
N SER A 350 8.20 -41.07 9.58
CA SER A 350 9.17 -41.15 8.50
C SER A 350 8.65 -40.73 7.11
N SER A 351 7.61 -39.90 7.07
CA SER A 351 6.88 -39.55 5.83
C SER A 351 7.26 -38.18 5.26
N ILE A 352 8.10 -37.40 5.96
CA ILE A 352 8.52 -36.06 5.51
C ILE A 352 9.91 -36.13 4.88
N SER A 353 10.01 -35.85 3.58
CA SER A 353 11.27 -35.73 2.85
C SER A 353 11.18 -34.59 1.83
N PHE A 354 12.15 -33.67 1.84
CA PHE A 354 12.20 -32.53 0.91
C PHE A 354 13.60 -31.90 0.88
N SER A 355 13.86 -31.06 -0.11
CA SER A 355 14.99 -30.11 -0.09
C SER A 355 14.50 -28.67 0.09
N ALA A 356 15.23 -27.88 0.87
CA ALA A 356 15.00 -26.46 1.11
C ALA A 356 16.17 -25.64 0.56
N GLU A 357 15.84 -24.62 -0.24
CA GLU A 357 16.79 -23.74 -0.92
C GLU A 357 16.37 -22.28 -0.73
N LEU A 358 17.33 -21.41 -0.44
CA LEU A 358 17.13 -19.96 -0.42
C LEU A 358 17.60 -19.36 -1.75
N SER A 359 16.90 -18.35 -2.24
CA SER A 359 17.29 -17.56 -3.41
C SER A 359 16.90 -16.09 -3.22
N SER A 360 17.32 -15.23 -4.14
CA SER A 360 16.95 -13.82 -4.19
C SER A 360 16.79 -13.33 -5.63
N PRO A 361 15.86 -12.41 -5.91
CA PRO A 361 15.81 -11.77 -7.23
C PRO A 361 16.97 -10.81 -7.48
N HIS A 362 17.70 -10.38 -6.43
CA HIS A 362 18.88 -9.51 -6.59
C HIS A 362 19.99 -10.26 -7.32
N LYS A 363 20.57 -9.70 -8.40
CA LYS A 363 21.70 -10.31 -9.11
C LYS A 363 22.91 -10.61 -8.21
N ASN A 364 23.17 -9.72 -7.25
CA ASN A 364 24.29 -9.85 -6.30
C ASN A 364 23.83 -10.56 -5.02
N PHE A 365 23.59 -11.86 -5.12
CA PHE A 365 23.32 -12.71 -3.96
C PHE A 365 24.28 -13.90 -3.89
N GLU A 366 24.45 -14.44 -2.69
CA GLU A 366 25.25 -15.64 -2.44
C GLU A 366 24.54 -16.51 -1.41
N THR A 367 24.52 -17.82 -1.65
CA THR A 367 24.16 -18.82 -0.63
C THR A 367 25.38 -19.58 -0.18
N ARG A 368 25.58 -19.70 1.13
CA ARG A 368 26.66 -20.50 1.70
C ARG A 368 26.23 -21.25 2.95
N ARG A 369 26.90 -22.37 3.21
CA ARG A 369 26.76 -23.08 4.48
C ARG A 369 27.49 -22.34 5.60
N ARG A 370 26.85 -22.26 6.77
CA ARG A 370 27.48 -21.85 8.04
C ARG A 370 27.02 -22.78 9.16
N ASN A 371 27.91 -23.69 9.57
CA ASN A 371 27.61 -24.76 10.53
C ASN A 371 26.42 -25.64 10.07
N ASP A 372 25.30 -25.58 10.78
CA ASP A 372 24.05 -26.29 10.54
C ASP A 372 22.96 -25.39 9.91
N ALA A 373 23.36 -24.23 9.38
CA ALA A 373 22.48 -23.28 8.71
C ALA A 373 22.95 -22.97 7.27
N ILE A 374 22.02 -22.51 6.43
CA ILE A 374 22.29 -21.85 5.15
C ILE A 374 22.15 -20.34 5.35
N VAL A 375 23.12 -19.58 4.83
CA VAL A 375 23.11 -18.12 4.84
C VAL A 375 22.89 -17.64 3.41
N LEU A 376 21.84 -16.84 3.20
CA LEU A 376 21.65 -16.02 2.02
C LEU A 376 22.17 -14.61 2.30
N SER A 377 23.14 -14.14 1.52
CA SER A 377 23.60 -12.75 1.54
C SER A 377 23.08 -12.02 0.29
N VAL A 378 22.58 -10.80 0.47
CA VAL A 378 22.08 -9.96 -0.63
C VAL A 378 22.74 -8.59 -0.61
N LYS A 379 23.07 -8.05 -1.79
CA LYS A 379 23.53 -6.66 -1.96
C LYS A 379 22.60 -5.96 -2.94
N VAL A 380 21.99 -4.87 -2.50
CA VAL A 380 21.06 -4.10 -3.32
C VAL A 380 21.84 -3.38 -4.43
N ARG A 381 21.38 -3.52 -5.68
CA ARG A 381 21.96 -2.81 -6.82
C ARG A 381 21.75 -1.30 -6.65
N ASN A 382 22.78 -0.51 -6.94
CA ASN A 382 22.75 0.96 -6.82
C ASN A 382 22.31 1.45 -5.43
N GLY A 383 22.62 0.67 -4.38
CA GLY A 383 22.30 1.01 -3.00
C GLY A 383 23.40 0.58 -2.03
N ILE A 384 23.46 1.22 -0.87
CA ILE A 384 24.46 0.94 0.17
C ILE A 384 24.06 -0.23 1.09
N LEU A 385 22.81 -0.68 0.97
CA LEU A 385 22.25 -1.70 1.84
C LEU A 385 22.62 -3.11 1.38
N ARG A 386 22.92 -3.93 2.39
CA ARG A 386 23.18 -5.37 2.29
C ARG A 386 22.40 -6.09 3.39
N GLY A 387 21.98 -7.32 3.09
CA GLY A 387 21.22 -8.16 4.00
C GLY A 387 21.84 -9.54 4.17
N GLU A 388 21.53 -10.17 5.31
CA GLU A 388 21.68 -11.61 5.47
C GLU A 388 20.36 -12.22 5.94
N SER A 389 20.10 -13.45 5.50
CA SER A 389 19.05 -14.33 6.00
C SER A 389 19.65 -15.68 6.36
N HIS A 390 19.34 -16.19 7.56
CA HIS A 390 19.85 -17.49 8.02
C HIS A 390 18.69 -18.48 8.14
N MET A 391 18.78 -19.58 7.40
CA MET A 391 17.85 -20.70 7.49
C MET A 391 18.45 -21.84 8.30
N LYS A 392 17.71 -22.30 9.30
CA LYS A 392 18.04 -23.47 10.12
C LYS A 392 16.86 -24.43 10.17
N ILE A 393 17.13 -25.73 10.11
CA ILE A 393 16.12 -26.79 10.17
C ILE A 393 16.39 -27.72 11.35
N VAL A 394 15.34 -28.06 12.08
CA VAL A 394 15.35 -29.05 13.15
C VAL A 394 14.36 -30.16 12.78
N ALA A 395 14.87 -31.38 12.62
CA ALA A 395 14.03 -32.56 12.34
C ALA A 395 13.96 -33.48 13.57
N HIS A 396 12.80 -34.11 13.76
CA HIS A 396 12.59 -35.22 14.68
C HIS A 396 12.43 -36.50 13.86
N GLY A 397 13.29 -37.49 14.10
CA GLY A 397 13.40 -38.67 13.24
C GLY A 397 14.04 -38.32 11.88
N GLY A 398 14.47 -39.36 11.15
CA GLY A 398 15.10 -39.19 9.84
C GLY A 398 16.51 -38.61 9.87
N SER A 399 16.93 -38.02 8.75
CA SER A 399 18.24 -37.38 8.59
C SER A 399 18.14 -35.96 8.02
N VAL A 400 19.13 -35.12 8.37
CA VAL A 400 19.29 -33.76 7.87
C VAL A 400 20.69 -33.63 7.29
N VAL A 401 20.78 -33.28 6.01
CA VAL A 401 22.06 -33.06 5.32
C VAL A 401 22.11 -31.61 4.84
N VAL A 402 23.11 -30.86 5.30
CA VAL A 402 23.33 -29.46 4.91
C VAL A 402 24.48 -29.41 3.89
N ASN A 403 24.15 -29.06 2.66
CA ASN A 403 25.11 -28.82 1.58
C ASN A 403 25.42 -27.31 1.49
N ASP A 404 26.18 -26.87 0.50
CA ASP A 404 26.56 -25.46 0.37
C ASP A 404 25.38 -24.52 0.02
N SER A 405 24.40 -25.02 -0.73
CA SER A 405 23.25 -24.24 -1.21
C SER A 405 21.89 -24.71 -0.69
N ARG A 406 21.80 -25.91 -0.09
CA ARG A 406 20.51 -26.54 0.26
C ARG A 406 20.57 -27.40 1.51
N ILE A 407 19.42 -27.56 2.15
CA ILE A 407 19.23 -28.55 3.23
C ILE A 407 18.30 -29.64 2.73
N VAL A 408 18.72 -30.90 2.84
CA VAL A 408 17.95 -32.09 2.47
C VAL A 408 17.48 -32.80 3.73
N ILE A 409 16.18 -33.07 3.80
CA ILE A 409 15.53 -33.84 4.84
C ILE A 409 15.04 -35.16 4.23
N ASP A 410 15.36 -36.29 4.86
CA ASP A 410 14.83 -37.60 4.46
C ASP A 410 14.23 -38.33 5.67
N LYS A 411 13.02 -38.87 5.47
CA LYS A 411 12.31 -39.75 6.41
C LYS A 411 12.14 -39.17 7.83
N ALA A 412 11.84 -37.88 7.94
CA ALA A 412 11.52 -37.25 9.22
C ALA A 412 10.05 -37.49 9.65
N ASP A 413 9.80 -37.44 10.96
CA ASP A 413 8.46 -37.48 11.55
C ASP A 413 7.84 -36.08 11.63
N ARG A 414 8.67 -35.10 12.02
CA ARG A 414 8.30 -33.70 12.18
C ARG A 414 9.50 -32.82 11.85
N VAL A 415 9.27 -31.67 11.23
CA VAL A 415 10.34 -30.73 10.86
C VAL A 415 9.93 -29.31 11.22
N THR A 416 10.82 -28.55 11.84
CA THR A 416 10.63 -27.12 12.08
C THR A 416 11.77 -26.34 11.42
N LEU A 417 11.41 -25.42 10.53
CA LEU A 417 12.31 -24.50 9.85
C LEU A 417 12.21 -23.10 10.49
N PHE A 418 13.36 -22.43 10.56
CA PHE A 418 13.47 -21.05 11.01
C PHE A 418 14.20 -20.25 9.93
N ILE A 419 13.64 -19.12 9.51
CA ILE A 419 14.30 -18.15 8.64
C ILE A 419 14.35 -16.82 9.38
N THR A 420 15.54 -16.27 9.53
CA THR A 420 15.77 -14.92 10.04
C THR A 420 16.19 -14.01 8.90
N ALA A 421 16.02 -12.70 9.05
CA ALA A 421 16.53 -11.72 8.10
C ALA A 421 16.95 -10.46 8.84
N GLY A 422 17.96 -9.76 8.32
CA GLY A 422 18.41 -8.47 8.83
C GLY A 422 19.26 -7.73 7.80
N THR A 423 19.41 -6.42 7.97
CA THR A 423 20.23 -5.57 7.11
C THR A 423 21.30 -4.82 7.92
N ASN A 424 22.12 -4.02 7.24
CA ASN A 424 23.05 -3.10 7.88
C ASN A 424 22.42 -1.76 8.25
N PHE A 425 21.12 -1.57 8.03
CA PHE A 425 20.42 -0.34 8.39
C PHE A 425 20.24 -0.24 9.92
N LYS A 426 20.51 0.94 10.49
CA LYS A 426 20.14 1.28 11.88
C LYS A 426 19.08 2.37 11.88
N ASN A 427 19.32 3.44 11.13
CA ASN A 427 18.39 4.55 10.94
C ASN A 427 18.69 5.23 9.58
N TYR A 428 17.99 6.33 9.28
CA TYR A 428 18.08 6.99 7.99
C TYR A 428 19.44 7.63 7.66
N ASP A 429 20.36 7.74 8.63
CA ASP A 429 21.70 8.31 8.46
C ASP A 429 22.86 7.38 8.90
N ASP A 430 22.57 6.18 9.40
CA ASP A 430 23.54 5.19 9.86
C ASP A 430 23.25 3.79 9.29
N VAL A 431 24.21 3.29 8.51
CA VAL A 431 24.20 1.97 7.86
C VAL A 431 25.35 1.06 8.37
N SER A 432 25.85 1.32 9.58
CA SER A 432 26.91 0.55 10.25
C SER A 432 26.42 -0.73 10.93
N GLY A 433 25.16 -1.13 10.72
CA GLY A 433 24.59 -2.36 11.26
C GLY A 433 25.29 -3.62 10.76
N ASN A 434 25.11 -4.72 11.49
CA ASN A 434 25.66 -6.03 11.15
C ASN A 434 24.50 -7.02 10.88
N PRO A 435 24.16 -7.28 9.60
CA PRO A 435 23.10 -8.22 9.24
C PRO A 435 23.27 -9.61 9.85
N SER A 436 24.52 -10.10 9.88
CA SER A 436 24.85 -11.44 10.37
C SER A 436 24.58 -11.60 11.86
N LEU A 437 24.90 -10.56 12.64
CA LEU A 437 24.65 -10.56 14.08
C LEU A 437 23.16 -10.52 14.39
N VAL A 438 22.36 -9.74 13.64
CA VAL A 438 20.89 -9.71 13.77
C VAL A 438 20.31 -11.11 13.58
N CYS A 439 20.71 -11.80 12.51
CA CYS A 439 20.23 -13.14 12.20
C CYS A 439 20.68 -14.18 13.23
N THR A 440 21.95 -14.13 13.65
CA THR A 440 22.52 -15.06 14.63
C THR A 440 21.84 -14.91 16.00
N ASN A 441 21.57 -13.68 16.43
CA ASN A 441 20.87 -13.42 17.70
C ASN A 441 19.43 -13.95 17.69
N ALA A 442 18.71 -13.78 16.59
CA ALA A 442 17.37 -14.33 16.43
C ALA A 442 17.35 -15.87 16.46
N LEU A 443 18.30 -16.53 15.78
CA LEU A 443 18.46 -17.99 15.87
C LEU A 443 18.88 -18.45 17.27
N PHE A 444 19.73 -17.70 17.96
CA PHE A 444 20.12 -18.01 19.34
C PHE A 444 18.93 -17.96 20.30
N ALA A 445 18.02 -16.99 20.14
CA ALA A 445 16.81 -16.87 20.94
C ALA A 445 15.84 -18.04 20.78
N LEU A 446 15.95 -18.82 19.69
CA LEU A 446 15.16 -20.02 19.41
C LEU A 446 15.77 -21.29 20.02
N ARG A 447 17.04 -21.27 20.44
CA ARG A 447 17.75 -22.46 20.91
C ARG A 447 17.07 -23.07 22.13
N GLY A 448 16.86 -24.39 22.08
CA GLY A 448 16.27 -25.17 23.19
C GLY A 448 14.76 -24.97 23.36
N LYS A 449 14.10 -24.19 22.50
CA LYS A 449 12.63 -24.04 22.52
C LYS A 449 11.97 -25.06 21.60
N THR A 450 10.82 -25.59 22.02
CA THR A 450 9.96 -26.40 21.14
C THR A 450 9.13 -25.51 20.22
N TYR A 451 8.66 -26.06 19.10
CA TYR A 451 7.72 -25.38 18.21
C TYR A 451 6.50 -24.84 18.95
N GLU A 452 5.95 -25.63 19.87
CA GLU A 452 4.77 -25.32 20.66
C GLU A 452 5.01 -24.12 21.60
N GLN A 453 6.20 -24.03 22.21
CA GLN A 453 6.59 -22.87 23.02
C GLN A 453 6.73 -21.61 22.16
N ILE A 454 7.29 -21.74 20.96
CA ILE A 454 7.48 -20.63 20.02
C ILE A 454 6.12 -20.12 19.51
N LYS A 455 5.25 -21.03 19.08
CA LYS A 455 3.87 -20.75 18.66
C LYS A 455 3.06 -20.11 19.79
N ALA A 456 3.12 -20.64 21.01
CA ALA A 456 2.42 -20.08 22.15
C ALA A 456 2.87 -18.64 22.46
N ALA A 457 4.18 -18.36 22.39
CA ALA A 457 4.70 -17.01 22.58
C ALA A 457 4.24 -16.05 21.47
N HIS A 458 4.27 -16.49 20.21
CA HIS A 458 3.74 -15.74 19.06
C HIS A 458 2.25 -15.38 19.26
N VAL A 459 1.39 -16.38 19.50
CA VAL A 459 -0.04 -16.17 19.68
C VAL A 459 -0.34 -15.28 20.88
N LYS A 460 0.38 -15.48 22.00
CA LYS A 460 0.22 -14.65 23.20
C LYS A 460 0.59 -13.19 22.96
N GLU A 461 1.57 -12.92 22.10
CA GLU A 461 2.01 -11.57 21.80
C GLU A 461 1.09 -10.89 20.77
N TYR A 462 0.73 -11.60 19.71
CA TYR A 462 -0.21 -11.15 18.68
C TYR A 462 -1.63 -10.85 19.23
N SER A 463 -2.18 -11.77 20.03
CA SER A 463 -3.55 -11.68 20.55
C SER A 463 -3.78 -10.48 21.46
N LYS A 464 -2.73 -9.89 22.06
CA LYS A 464 -2.83 -8.63 22.83
C LYS A 464 -3.38 -7.48 21.99
N TYR A 465 -3.04 -7.43 20.71
CA TYR A 465 -3.49 -6.39 19.79
C TYR A 465 -4.78 -6.82 19.08
N PHE A 466 -4.83 -8.06 18.59
CA PHE A 466 -5.98 -8.52 17.83
C PHE A 466 -7.25 -8.57 18.68
N ASN A 467 -7.20 -9.16 19.88
CA ASN A 467 -8.36 -9.33 20.77
C ASN A 467 -8.79 -8.03 21.47
N ALA A 468 -8.10 -6.91 21.26
CA ALA A 468 -8.50 -5.60 21.79
C ALA A 468 -9.82 -5.11 21.17
N PHE A 469 -10.28 -5.73 20.09
CA PHE A 469 -11.52 -5.42 19.40
C PHE A 469 -12.10 -6.68 18.77
N SER A 470 -13.42 -6.74 18.73
CA SER A 470 -14.16 -7.79 18.01
C SER A 470 -15.34 -7.19 17.29
N ILE A 471 -15.67 -7.72 16.13
CA ILE A 471 -16.87 -7.38 15.37
C ILE A 471 -17.57 -8.67 14.95
N ASN A 472 -18.89 -8.70 15.07
CA ASN A 472 -19.75 -9.76 14.59
C ASN A 472 -20.94 -9.11 13.89
N LEU A 473 -21.09 -9.35 12.60
CA LEU A 473 -22.20 -8.81 11.78
C LEU A 473 -23.15 -9.93 11.33
N GLY A 474 -23.17 -11.04 12.07
CA GLY A 474 -23.98 -12.22 11.76
C GLY A 474 -23.31 -13.17 10.75
N LYS A 475 -24.10 -14.16 10.29
CA LYS A 475 -23.71 -15.13 9.26
C LYS A 475 -24.56 -14.96 8.01
N ASN A 476 -24.01 -15.40 6.89
CA ASN A 476 -24.70 -15.51 5.61
C ASN A 476 -24.55 -16.95 5.06
N VAL A 477 -25.44 -17.36 4.15
CA VAL A 477 -25.37 -18.64 3.42
C VAL A 477 -24.05 -18.87 2.69
N ASN A 478 -23.33 -17.80 2.32
CA ASN A 478 -22.02 -17.85 1.68
C ASN A 478 -20.86 -18.03 2.67
N GLY A 479 -21.11 -18.07 3.98
CA GLY A 479 -20.07 -18.14 5.01
C GLY A 479 -19.17 -19.38 4.91
N ASP A 480 -19.70 -20.48 4.37
CA ASP A 480 -18.98 -21.75 4.22
C ASP A 480 -18.24 -21.89 2.87
N LEU A 481 -18.32 -20.89 1.99
CA LEU A 481 -17.58 -20.86 0.72
C LEU A 481 -16.12 -20.44 0.93
N SER A 482 -15.24 -20.79 -0.01
CA SER A 482 -13.85 -20.31 0.04
C SER A 482 -13.78 -18.81 -0.23
N THR A 483 -12.69 -18.17 0.21
CA THR A 483 -12.59 -16.70 0.19
C THR A 483 -12.70 -16.10 -1.21
N ASP A 484 -12.14 -16.76 -2.21
CA ASP A 484 -12.25 -16.43 -3.63
C ASP A 484 -13.68 -16.57 -4.16
N GLU A 485 -14.40 -17.62 -3.78
CA GLU A 485 -15.82 -17.81 -4.12
C GLU A 485 -16.71 -16.74 -3.46
N ARG A 486 -16.43 -16.39 -2.19
CA ARG A 486 -17.13 -15.32 -1.47
C ARG A 486 -16.89 -13.97 -2.12
N LEU A 487 -15.63 -13.68 -2.48
CA LEU A 487 -15.26 -12.47 -3.20
C LEU A 487 -16.01 -12.35 -4.53
N GLY A 488 -16.07 -13.44 -5.30
CA GLY A 488 -16.82 -13.48 -6.57
C GLY A 488 -18.32 -13.21 -6.44
N LYS A 489 -18.92 -13.48 -5.28
CA LYS A 489 -20.35 -13.31 -5.01
C LYS A 489 -20.70 -12.07 -4.19
N PHE A 490 -19.71 -11.40 -3.57
CA PHE A 490 -19.96 -10.38 -2.56
C PHE A 490 -20.79 -9.21 -3.08
N ALA A 491 -20.46 -8.64 -4.25
CA ALA A 491 -21.20 -7.51 -4.79
C ALA A 491 -22.68 -7.83 -5.09
N ALA A 492 -22.96 -9.05 -5.54
CA ALA A 492 -24.30 -9.52 -5.87
C ALA A 492 -25.10 -10.01 -4.64
N THR A 493 -24.45 -10.18 -3.50
CA THR A 493 -25.07 -10.69 -2.27
C THR A 493 -24.92 -9.69 -1.13
N ASN A 494 -25.61 -9.93 -0.01
CA ASN A 494 -25.41 -9.17 1.22
C ASN A 494 -24.76 -10.11 2.25
N ASP A 495 -23.44 -10.21 2.23
CA ASP A 495 -22.66 -11.03 3.19
C ASP A 495 -21.98 -10.14 4.25
N PRO A 496 -22.71 -9.69 5.29
CA PRO A 496 -22.15 -8.83 6.32
C PRO A 496 -20.99 -9.49 7.08
N SER A 497 -20.97 -10.82 7.13
CA SER A 497 -19.88 -11.58 7.74
C SER A 497 -18.57 -11.44 6.95
N PHE A 498 -18.62 -11.20 5.64
CA PHE A 498 -17.43 -10.95 4.82
C PHE A 498 -16.90 -9.53 5.00
N ALA A 499 -17.79 -8.54 5.18
CA ALA A 499 -17.39 -7.18 5.55
C ALA A 499 -16.70 -7.16 6.94
N ALA A 500 -17.21 -7.95 7.89
CA ALA A 500 -16.56 -8.13 9.19
C ALA A 500 -15.16 -8.77 9.07
N LEU A 501 -15.02 -9.80 8.22
CA LEU A 501 -13.73 -10.41 7.89
C LEU A 501 -12.77 -9.38 7.29
N TYR A 502 -13.22 -8.59 6.32
CA TYR A 502 -12.39 -7.58 5.65
C TYR A 502 -11.91 -6.47 6.60
N LEU A 503 -12.78 -5.98 7.49
CA LEU A 503 -12.37 -5.03 8.53
C LEU A 503 -11.29 -5.63 9.44
N GLN A 504 -11.47 -6.87 9.89
CA GLN A 504 -10.46 -7.57 10.70
C GLN A 504 -9.18 -7.87 9.92
N TYR A 505 -9.28 -8.05 8.60
CA TYR A 505 -8.13 -8.20 7.73
C TYR A 505 -7.31 -6.91 7.66
N GLY A 506 -7.94 -5.74 7.53
CA GLY A 506 -7.25 -4.44 7.63
C GLY A 506 -6.53 -4.27 8.98
N ARG A 507 -7.15 -4.68 10.08
CA ARG A 507 -6.50 -4.70 11.41
C ARG A 507 -5.30 -5.66 11.46
N TYR A 508 -5.49 -6.88 10.96
CA TYR A 508 -4.46 -7.90 10.87
C TYR A 508 -3.23 -7.40 10.09
N LEU A 509 -3.45 -6.81 8.91
CA LEU A 509 -2.39 -6.28 8.07
C LEU A 509 -1.57 -5.22 8.82
N LEU A 510 -2.22 -4.30 9.53
CA LEU A 510 -1.53 -3.26 10.29
C LEU A 510 -0.70 -3.85 11.46
N ILE A 511 -1.24 -4.85 12.17
CA ILE A 511 -0.49 -5.59 13.20
C ILE A 511 0.72 -6.31 12.59
N SER A 512 0.59 -6.81 11.37
CA SER A 512 1.64 -7.56 10.68
C SER A 512 2.67 -6.70 9.96
N SER A 513 2.41 -5.39 9.76
CA SER A 513 3.31 -4.49 9.02
C SER A 513 3.77 -3.23 9.77
N SER A 514 3.28 -2.93 10.97
CA SER A 514 3.63 -1.68 11.69
C SER A 514 3.62 -1.86 13.20
N ARG A 515 4.62 -2.56 13.75
CA ARG A 515 4.74 -2.81 15.20
C ARG A 515 5.62 -1.78 15.92
N PRO A 516 5.42 -1.53 17.23
CA PRO A 516 6.36 -0.73 18.00
C PRO A 516 7.81 -1.20 17.80
N GLY A 517 8.72 -0.27 17.49
CA GLY A 517 10.12 -0.57 17.19
C GLY A 517 10.43 -0.95 15.74
N THR A 518 9.44 -0.98 14.87
CA THR A 518 9.59 -1.22 13.41
C THR A 518 9.41 0.09 12.64
N ARG A 519 9.31 0.02 11.31
CA ARG A 519 9.05 1.12 10.38
C ARG A 519 7.58 1.15 9.98
N PRO A 520 7.08 2.29 9.48
CA PRO A 520 5.68 2.37 9.11
C PRO A 520 5.35 1.48 7.92
N ALA A 521 4.08 1.11 7.80
CA ALA A 521 3.57 0.41 6.62
C ALA A 521 3.75 1.30 5.37
N ASN A 522 4.48 0.82 4.38
CA ASN A 522 4.64 1.51 3.09
C ASN A 522 3.43 1.22 2.16
N LEU A 523 3.49 1.61 0.89
CA LEU A 523 2.43 1.37 -0.10
C LEU A 523 2.01 -0.11 -0.26
N GLN A 524 2.84 -1.05 0.18
CA GLN A 524 2.56 -2.50 0.15
C GLN A 524 2.69 -3.14 1.54
N GLY A 525 2.64 -2.32 2.60
CA GLY A 525 2.88 -2.75 3.98
C GLY A 525 4.35 -3.10 4.20
N ILE A 526 4.67 -4.38 4.06
CA ILE A 526 6.03 -4.93 4.06
C ILE A 526 6.18 -6.11 3.07
N TRP A 527 5.24 -6.27 2.13
CA TRP A 527 5.20 -7.41 1.20
C TRP A 527 5.43 -6.94 -0.24
N ASN A 528 6.55 -7.34 -0.84
CA ASN A 528 6.92 -6.97 -2.20
C ASN A 528 7.87 -8.03 -2.79
N ASP A 529 7.56 -8.55 -3.98
CA ASP A 529 8.40 -9.48 -4.73
C ASP A 529 9.19 -8.83 -5.88
N LEU A 530 8.98 -7.53 -6.17
CA LEU A 530 9.54 -6.84 -7.33
C LEU A 530 10.75 -5.95 -6.98
N LEU A 531 11.81 -6.01 -7.80
CA LEU A 531 12.94 -5.07 -7.70
C LEU A 531 12.58 -3.66 -8.17
N ALA A 532 11.61 -3.54 -9.08
CA ALA A 532 11.02 -2.28 -9.52
C ALA A 532 9.53 -2.21 -9.11
N PRO A 533 9.23 -2.07 -7.80
CA PRO A 533 7.85 -2.07 -7.37
C PRO A 533 7.13 -0.79 -7.81
N PRO A 534 5.81 -0.86 -8.08
CA PRO A 534 4.98 0.31 -8.41
C PRO A 534 5.18 1.46 -7.42
N TRP A 535 5.47 2.65 -7.97
CA TRP A 535 5.80 3.86 -7.20
C TRP A 535 6.94 3.67 -6.18
N GLY A 536 7.81 2.69 -6.40
CA GLY A 536 8.90 2.29 -5.51
C GLY A 536 8.44 1.68 -4.18
N SER A 537 7.16 1.36 -4.02
CA SER A 537 6.55 0.95 -2.75
C SER A 537 6.99 1.85 -1.57
N LYS A 538 6.97 3.17 -1.81
CA LYS A 538 7.49 4.21 -0.91
C LYS A 538 6.45 4.61 0.15
N TYR A 539 6.65 5.77 0.76
CA TYR A 539 5.64 6.46 1.55
C TYR A 539 5.13 7.66 0.75
N THR A 540 3.97 7.52 0.12
CA THR A 540 3.27 8.64 -0.53
C THR A 540 2.35 9.29 0.49
N THR A 541 2.61 10.56 0.82
CA THR A 541 2.05 11.32 1.96
C THR A 541 1.06 12.38 1.51
N ASN A 542 0.45 12.21 0.33
CA ASN A 542 -0.66 13.03 -0.14
C ASN A 542 -2.01 12.27 -0.12
N ILE A 543 -2.05 11.11 0.55
CA ILE A 543 -3.24 10.31 0.93
C ILE A 543 -2.83 8.93 1.48
N ASN A 544 -1.89 8.23 0.85
CA ASN A 544 -1.72 6.78 1.04
C ASN A 544 -1.13 6.43 2.41
N ALA A 545 -0.02 7.08 2.79
CA ALA A 545 0.62 6.85 4.08
C ALA A 545 -0.30 7.27 5.23
N GLU A 546 -1.12 8.30 5.06
CA GLU A 546 -2.13 8.70 6.03
C GLU A 546 -3.24 7.65 6.13
N MET A 547 -3.74 7.17 4.99
CA MET A 547 -4.78 6.15 4.89
C MET A 547 -4.40 4.85 5.60
N ASN A 548 -3.12 4.46 5.51
CA ASN A 548 -2.59 3.29 6.21
C ASN A 548 -2.88 3.32 7.72
N TYR A 549 -2.99 4.50 8.32
CA TYR A 549 -3.16 4.69 9.76
C TYR A 549 -4.53 5.20 10.19
N TRP A 550 -5.47 5.46 9.27
CA TRP A 550 -6.86 5.77 9.63
C TRP A 550 -7.51 4.74 10.57
N PRO A 551 -7.32 3.41 10.40
CA PRO A 551 -7.90 2.45 11.33
C PRO A 551 -7.20 2.41 12.69
N ALA A 552 -5.99 2.95 12.83
CA ALA A 552 -5.11 2.69 13.99
C ALA A 552 -5.75 3.07 15.32
N GLU A 553 -6.37 4.25 15.42
CA GLU A 553 -6.98 4.70 16.68
C GLU A 553 -8.40 4.16 16.85
N LEU A 554 -9.27 4.37 15.85
CA LEU A 554 -10.69 3.98 15.87
C LEU A 554 -10.85 2.48 16.13
N LEU A 555 -10.08 1.66 15.42
CA LEU A 555 -10.07 0.22 15.59
C LEU A 555 -8.98 -0.19 16.60
N ASN A 556 -8.79 0.53 17.71
CA ASN A 556 -8.04 0.06 18.89
C ASN A 556 -6.69 -0.64 18.61
N LEU A 557 -5.90 -0.05 17.73
CA LEU A 557 -4.55 -0.45 17.33
C LEU A 557 -3.55 0.69 17.58
N SER A 558 -3.79 1.56 18.58
CA SER A 558 -2.91 2.68 18.90
C SER A 558 -1.42 2.28 18.95
N PRO A 559 -0.99 1.16 19.56
CA PRO A 559 0.43 0.80 19.53
C PRO A 559 1.02 0.68 18.11
N MET A 560 0.23 0.33 17.09
CA MET A 560 0.69 0.19 15.71
C MET A 560 1.02 1.52 15.03
N HIS A 561 0.58 2.66 15.57
CA HIS A 561 0.86 3.99 15.01
C HIS A 561 2.29 4.49 15.33
N GLU A 562 2.96 3.84 16.29
CA GLU A 562 4.26 4.27 16.81
C GLU A 562 5.34 4.43 15.73
N PRO A 563 5.47 3.54 14.73
CA PRO A 563 6.41 3.71 13.63
C PRO A 563 6.18 4.98 12.80
N LEU A 564 4.92 5.38 12.56
CA LEU A 564 4.61 6.61 11.84
C LEU A 564 5.12 7.83 12.62
N PHE A 565 4.91 7.87 13.93
CA PHE A 565 5.40 8.98 14.75
C PHE A 565 6.92 9.08 14.76
N LYS A 566 7.62 7.94 14.72
CA LYS A 566 9.09 7.95 14.60
C LYS A 566 9.52 8.47 13.23
N MET A 567 8.82 8.08 12.17
CA MET A 567 9.06 8.64 10.84
C MET A 567 8.84 10.15 10.82
N ILE A 568 7.76 10.67 11.41
CA ILE A 568 7.48 12.13 11.48
C ILE A 568 8.58 12.87 12.23
N GLU A 569 9.08 12.31 13.33
CA GLU A 569 10.21 12.87 14.08
C GLU A 569 11.47 12.97 13.18
N GLU A 570 11.84 11.89 12.51
CA GLU A 570 12.99 11.85 11.60
C GLU A 570 12.81 12.80 10.39
N LEU A 571 11.60 12.87 9.84
CA LEU A 571 11.23 13.81 8.76
C LEU A 571 11.29 15.27 9.21
N SER A 572 10.96 15.58 10.47
CA SER A 572 11.10 16.94 10.98
C SER A 572 12.56 17.39 10.97
N HIS A 573 13.51 16.47 11.17
CA HIS A 573 14.93 16.77 11.15
C HIS A 573 15.40 17.10 9.73
N THR A 574 15.11 16.23 8.75
CA THR A 574 15.51 16.47 7.36
C THR A 574 14.69 17.59 6.71
N GLY A 575 13.43 17.74 7.10
CA GLY A 575 12.49 18.74 6.63
C GLY A 575 12.86 20.17 7.02
N ARG A 576 13.59 20.39 8.13
CA ARG A 576 14.19 21.71 8.44
C ARG A 576 15.17 22.16 7.37
N LYS A 577 15.98 21.23 6.85
CA LYS A 577 16.93 21.51 5.77
C LYS A 577 16.18 21.90 4.49
N THR A 578 15.12 21.17 4.15
CA THR A 578 14.27 21.48 3.00
C THR A 578 13.57 22.84 3.16
N ALA A 579 13.02 23.14 4.34
CA ALA A 579 12.41 24.44 4.64
C ALA A 579 13.38 25.61 4.41
N ARG A 580 14.62 25.47 4.86
CA ARG A 580 15.67 26.48 4.64
C ARG A 580 16.10 26.57 3.18
N ASP A 581 16.43 25.44 2.55
CA ASP A 581 17.08 25.46 1.23
C ASP A 581 16.10 25.79 0.09
N HIS A 582 14.84 25.38 0.21
CA HIS A 582 13.78 25.63 -0.80
C HIS A 582 12.95 26.88 -0.52
N TYR A 583 12.75 27.25 0.74
CA TYR A 583 11.85 28.35 1.09
C TYR A 583 12.52 29.49 1.86
N ASN A 584 13.74 29.29 2.38
CA ASN A 584 14.41 30.20 3.31
C ASN A 584 13.54 30.52 4.54
N LEU A 585 12.82 29.51 5.04
CA LEU A 585 11.87 29.65 6.16
C LEU A 585 12.25 28.77 7.34
N PRO A 586 11.83 29.16 8.57
CA PRO A 586 11.94 28.31 9.75
C PRO A 586 10.92 27.16 9.74
N GLY A 587 11.02 26.26 10.72
CA GLY A 587 10.15 25.08 10.83
C GLY A 587 10.61 23.94 9.93
N TRP A 588 9.71 23.02 9.61
CA TRP A 588 9.99 21.89 8.72
C TRP A 588 8.85 21.69 7.72
N VAL A 589 9.19 21.12 6.56
CA VAL A 589 8.25 20.83 5.47
C VAL A 589 8.54 19.46 4.87
N LEU A 590 7.49 18.80 4.41
CA LEU A 590 7.55 17.56 3.63
C LEU A 590 6.55 17.68 2.49
N HIS A 591 6.95 17.19 1.31
CA HIS A 591 6.12 17.18 0.12
C HIS A 591 5.31 15.88 -0.03
N HIS A 592 4.93 15.47 -1.25
CA HIS A 592 3.99 14.36 -1.43
C HIS A 592 4.58 12.97 -1.22
N ASN A 593 5.90 12.82 -1.09
CA ASN A 593 6.57 11.52 -1.02
C ASN A 593 7.79 11.55 -0.08
N THR A 594 8.07 10.43 0.58
CA THR A 594 9.34 10.13 1.29
C THR A 594 9.70 8.64 1.16
N ASP A 595 10.93 8.28 1.55
CA ASP A 595 11.47 6.92 1.55
C ASP A 595 12.14 6.57 2.89
N LEU A 596 12.88 5.45 2.93
CA LEU A 596 13.66 5.00 4.09
C LEU A 596 14.65 6.07 4.60
N TRP A 597 15.22 6.85 3.68
CA TRP A 597 16.27 7.85 3.94
C TRP A 597 15.72 9.24 4.29
N ARG A 598 14.39 9.36 4.43
CA ARG A 598 13.69 10.57 4.91
C ARG A 598 13.87 11.77 3.99
N GLY A 599 13.84 11.54 2.67
CA GLY A 599 13.82 12.62 1.69
C GLY A 599 12.55 13.46 1.74
N THR A 600 12.68 14.77 1.98
CA THR A 600 11.53 15.70 2.17
C THR A 600 11.34 16.73 1.06
N ALA A 601 12.26 16.81 0.08
CA ALA A 601 12.19 17.74 -1.06
C ALA A 601 11.17 17.27 -2.13
N PRO A 602 10.66 18.18 -2.98
CA PRO A 602 9.70 17.80 -4.03
C PRO A 602 10.35 16.90 -5.10
N ILE A 603 9.62 15.88 -5.57
CA ILE A 603 10.11 14.85 -6.52
C ILE A 603 9.18 14.67 -7.72
N ASN A 604 9.53 13.78 -8.65
CA ASN A 604 8.78 13.44 -9.86
C ASN A 604 8.70 14.60 -10.87
N ALA A 605 7.75 15.52 -10.71
CA ALA A 605 7.59 16.68 -11.58
C ALA A 605 7.03 17.88 -10.79
N SER A 606 7.28 19.09 -11.29
CA SER A 606 6.88 20.32 -10.59
C SER A 606 5.37 20.49 -10.46
N ASN A 607 4.58 19.99 -11.41
CA ASN A 607 3.13 20.18 -11.46
C ASN A 607 2.33 19.37 -10.42
N HIS A 608 2.93 18.38 -9.76
CA HIS A 608 2.29 17.60 -8.67
C HIS A 608 3.23 17.34 -7.49
N GLY A 609 4.54 17.32 -7.72
CA GLY A 609 5.53 17.06 -6.67
C GLY A 609 5.78 18.23 -5.72
N ILE A 610 5.48 19.45 -6.17
CA ILE A 610 5.47 20.64 -5.31
C ILE A 610 4.09 20.72 -4.66
N TRP A 611 3.90 19.91 -3.64
CA TRP A 611 2.74 19.93 -2.74
C TRP A 611 3.26 20.06 -1.31
N VAL A 612 3.00 21.15 -0.61
CA VAL A 612 3.78 21.52 0.59
C VAL A 612 3.20 21.02 1.91
N THR A 613 2.00 20.44 1.90
CA THR A 613 1.22 20.16 3.12
C THR A 613 1.36 18.72 3.67
N GLY A 614 2.27 17.91 3.13
CA GLY A 614 2.48 16.52 3.60
C GLY A 614 2.89 16.41 5.05
N GLY A 615 3.86 17.23 5.48
CA GLY A 615 4.26 17.28 6.89
C GLY A 615 3.12 17.72 7.82
N ALA A 616 2.28 18.65 7.36
CA ALA A 616 1.12 19.12 8.12
C ALA A 616 0.01 18.08 8.22
N TRP A 617 -0.26 17.31 7.15
CA TRP A 617 -1.21 16.21 7.21
C TRP A 617 -0.70 15.10 8.12
N LEU A 618 0.58 14.70 8.03
CA LEU A 618 1.15 13.74 8.98
C LEU A 618 1.05 14.21 10.44
N CYS A 619 1.17 15.52 10.72
CA CYS A 619 0.93 16.08 12.05
C CYS A 619 -0.51 15.87 12.57
N GLN A 620 -1.50 15.65 11.68
CA GLN A 620 -2.85 15.26 12.11
C GLN A 620 -2.80 13.99 12.96
N HIS A 621 -2.00 13.01 12.58
CA HIS A 621 -1.91 11.72 13.27
C HIS A 621 -1.37 11.84 14.70
N LEU A 622 -0.43 12.76 14.93
CA LEU A 622 0.06 13.11 16.27
C LEU A 622 -1.06 13.70 17.14
N TRP A 623 -1.84 14.61 16.56
CA TRP A 623 -2.97 15.21 17.28
C TRP A 623 -4.08 14.19 17.55
N GLU A 624 -4.41 13.35 16.57
CA GLU A 624 -5.41 12.29 16.70
C GLU A 624 -5.05 11.30 17.82
N ARG A 625 -3.79 10.87 17.91
CA ARG A 625 -3.33 10.06 19.06
C ARG A 625 -3.70 10.71 20.39
N TYR A 626 -3.42 12.00 20.56
CA TYR A 626 -3.81 12.68 21.78
C TYR A 626 -5.33 12.75 21.95
N LEU A 627 -6.11 13.03 20.89
CA LEU A 627 -7.56 13.07 20.98
C LEU A 627 -8.15 11.73 21.44
N PHE A 628 -7.65 10.60 20.92
CA PHE A 628 -8.13 9.26 21.26
C PHE A 628 -7.63 8.73 22.61
N THR A 629 -6.47 9.16 23.09
CA THR A 629 -5.87 8.62 24.34
C THR A 629 -5.93 9.58 25.52
N ARG A 630 -5.97 10.89 25.25
CA ARG A 630 -5.78 11.99 26.21
C ARG A 630 -4.44 11.94 26.95
N ASP A 631 -3.43 11.28 26.37
CA ASP A 631 -2.09 11.19 26.93
C ASP A 631 -1.36 12.55 26.82
N LYS A 632 -1.39 13.30 27.93
CA LYS A 632 -0.73 14.61 28.02
C LYS A 632 0.78 14.51 27.95
N GLU A 633 1.37 13.38 28.31
CA GLU A 633 2.82 13.23 28.24
C GLU A 633 3.26 13.05 26.80
N PHE A 634 2.63 12.14 26.05
CA PHE A 634 2.82 12.04 24.60
C PHE A 634 2.60 13.39 23.90
N LEU A 635 1.55 14.12 24.28
CA LEU A 635 1.29 15.46 23.73
C LEU A 635 2.46 16.41 23.97
N ARG A 636 2.99 16.46 25.20
CA ARG A 636 4.04 17.39 25.62
C ARG A 636 5.39 17.05 25.02
N SER A 637 5.84 15.81 25.16
CA SER A 637 7.23 15.43 24.85
C SER A 637 7.45 15.09 23.39
N ARG A 638 6.39 14.77 22.63
CA ARG A 638 6.54 14.31 21.25
C ARG A 638 5.65 15.03 20.24
N ALA A 639 4.32 15.00 20.42
CA ALA A 639 3.40 15.53 19.40
C ALA A 639 3.49 17.05 19.24
N TYR A 640 3.43 17.79 20.35
CA TYR A 640 3.37 19.26 20.32
C TYR A 640 4.62 19.90 19.71
N PRO A 641 5.87 19.51 20.05
CA PRO A 641 7.05 20.06 19.40
C PRO A 641 7.05 19.90 17.87
N LEU A 642 6.68 18.71 17.37
CA LEU A 642 6.64 18.41 15.93
C LEU A 642 5.55 19.23 15.21
N MET A 643 4.34 19.27 15.77
CA MET A 643 3.23 20.07 15.25
C MET A 643 3.53 21.57 15.27
N LYS A 644 4.13 22.05 16.36
CA LYS A 644 4.53 23.46 16.53
C LYS A 644 5.49 23.89 15.42
N GLU A 645 6.53 23.11 15.15
CA GLU A 645 7.51 23.47 14.12
C GLU A 645 6.92 23.44 12.70
N ALA A 646 6.02 22.49 12.40
CA ALA A 646 5.28 22.51 11.14
C ALA A 646 4.41 23.78 11.03
N ALA A 647 3.74 24.17 12.12
CA ALA A 647 2.94 25.39 12.15
C ALA A 647 3.79 26.66 11.99
N VAL A 648 5.02 26.68 12.53
CA VAL A 648 5.97 27.79 12.35
C VAL A 648 6.35 27.97 10.87
N PHE A 649 6.52 26.88 10.12
CA PHE A 649 6.74 26.94 8.67
C PHE A 649 5.58 27.64 7.98
N PHE A 650 4.34 27.18 8.18
CA PHE A 650 3.17 27.79 7.54
C PHE A 650 2.84 29.19 8.04
N ASN A 651 3.18 29.50 9.29
CA ASN A 651 3.08 30.86 9.80
C ASN A 651 4.01 31.83 9.04
N SER A 652 5.08 31.34 8.43
CA SER A 652 5.98 32.15 7.60
C SER A 652 5.71 32.01 6.10
N TYR A 653 5.18 30.88 5.65
CA TYR A 653 5.02 30.54 4.23
C TYR A 653 3.79 31.19 3.57
N LEU A 654 2.69 31.35 4.32
CA LEU A 654 1.45 31.96 3.83
C LEU A 654 1.66 33.42 3.40
N ILE A 655 1.27 33.75 2.16
CA ILE A 655 1.32 35.12 1.60
C ILE A 655 -0.07 35.61 1.22
N LYS A 656 -0.24 36.93 1.08
CA LYS A 656 -1.52 37.50 0.60
C LYS A 656 -1.70 37.24 -0.89
N ASP A 657 -2.86 36.72 -1.25
CA ASP A 657 -3.33 36.69 -2.63
C ASP A 657 -3.61 38.13 -3.11
N PRO A 658 -3.07 38.56 -4.26
CA PRO A 658 -3.22 39.93 -4.73
C PRO A 658 -4.64 40.28 -5.17
N VAL A 659 -5.50 39.29 -5.45
CA VAL A 659 -6.87 39.50 -5.92
C VAL A 659 -7.86 39.51 -4.76
N SER A 660 -7.83 38.47 -3.92
CA SER A 660 -8.80 38.27 -2.85
C SER A 660 -8.36 38.88 -1.51
N GLY A 661 -7.07 39.18 -1.34
CA GLY A 661 -6.49 39.67 -0.07
C GLY A 661 -6.38 38.60 1.03
N TYR A 662 -6.82 37.36 0.79
CA TYR A 662 -6.69 36.25 1.74
C TYR A 662 -5.25 35.75 1.79
N LEU A 663 -4.87 35.11 2.90
CA LEU A 663 -3.64 34.37 3.01
C LEU A 663 -3.77 33.01 2.29
N ILE A 664 -2.83 32.72 1.39
CA ILE A 664 -2.78 31.49 0.60
C ILE A 664 -1.42 30.79 0.67
N SER A 665 -1.44 29.48 0.44
CA SER A 665 -0.27 28.64 0.14
C SER A 665 0.06 28.73 -1.35
N THR A 666 1.31 29.06 -1.70
CA THR A 666 1.78 29.06 -3.10
C THR A 666 3.31 29.10 -3.19
N PRO A 667 3.93 28.34 -4.10
CA PRO A 667 3.32 27.41 -5.07
C PRO A 667 2.94 26.05 -4.45
N SER A 668 1.86 25.44 -4.91
CA SER A 668 1.42 24.10 -4.49
C SER A 668 0.60 23.41 -5.61
N ASN A 669 -0.14 22.36 -5.31
CA ASN A 669 -1.14 21.76 -6.22
C ASN A 669 -2.33 21.18 -5.44
N SER A 670 -3.41 20.84 -6.14
CA SER A 670 -4.42 19.91 -5.61
C SER A 670 -4.04 18.51 -6.09
N PRO A 671 -3.53 17.62 -5.22
CA PRO A 671 -3.06 16.29 -5.65
C PRO A 671 -4.13 15.58 -6.48
N GLU A 672 -3.88 15.15 -7.73
CA GLU A 672 -2.70 15.38 -8.57
C GLU A 672 -3.12 16.03 -9.90
N GLN A 673 -3.95 17.08 -9.82
CA GLN A 673 -4.57 17.73 -10.98
C GLN A 673 -4.51 19.27 -10.92
N GLY A 674 -4.74 19.88 -12.09
CA GLY A 674 -4.72 21.33 -12.25
C GLY A 674 -3.32 21.96 -12.32
N GLY A 675 -2.26 21.16 -12.14
CA GLY A 675 -0.86 21.61 -12.26
C GLY A 675 -0.35 22.38 -11.06
N LEU A 676 0.73 23.16 -11.26
CA LEU A 676 1.26 24.04 -10.21
C LEU A 676 0.33 25.26 -10.05
N VAL A 677 -0.27 25.45 -8.88
CA VAL A 677 -1.28 26.48 -8.63
C VAL A 677 -0.97 27.34 -7.40
N ALA A 678 -1.69 28.45 -7.30
CA ALA A 678 -1.74 29.29 -6.11
C ALA A 678 -3.04 29.02 -5.34
N GLY A 679 -2.93 28.68 -4.06
CA GLY A 679 -4.05 28.53 -3.13
C GLY A 679 -5.06 27.41 -3.45
N PRO A 680 -4.64 26.13 -3.56
CA PRO A 680 -5.59 25.02 -3.64
C PRO A 680 -6.33 24.84 -2.30
N SER A 681 -7.62 24.49 -2.33
CA SER A 681 -8.46 24.41 -1.11
C SER A 681 -7.91 23.42 -0.07
N MET A 682 -7.38 22.27 -0.51
CA MET A 682 -6.80 21.26 0.37
C MET A 682 -5.72 21.82 1.30
N ASP A 683 -4.83 22.65 0.76
CA ASP A 683 -3.73 23.22 1.56
C ASP A 683 -4.28 24.06 2.71
N HIS A 684 -5.26 24.91 2.42
CA HIS A 684 -5.83 25.79 3.43
C HIS A 684 -6.59 25.00 4.49
N GLN A 685 -7.29 23.92 4.12
CA GLN A 685 -7.96 23.02 5.06
C GLN A 685 -6.95 22.38 6.03
N ILE A 686 -5.86 21.81 5.50
CA ILE A 686 -4.80 21.19 6.30
C ILE A 686 -4.12 22.22 7.22
N ILE A 687 -3.78 23.40 6.69
CA ILE A 687 -3.11 24.46 7.46
C ILE A 687 -4.02 24.98 8.58
N ARG A 688 -5.32 25.19 8.31
CA ARG A 688 -6.29 25.57 9.34
C ARG A 688 -6.39 24.51 10.43
N TYR A 689 -6.42 23.24 10.07
CA TYR A 689 -6.44 22.14 11.03
C TYR A 689 -5.17 22.12 11.90
N LEU A 690 -3.99 22.24 11.28
CA LEU A 690 -2.72 22.28 12.01
C LEU A 690 -2.65 23.45 12.99
N PHE A 691 -3.01 24.67 12.55
CA PHE A 691 -3.03 25.85 13.40
C PHE A 691 -3.99 25.70 14.58
N ASN A 692 -5.21 25.21 14.33
CA ASN A 692 -6.18 24.92 15.39
C ASN A 692 -5.66 23.86 16.37
N SER A 693 -5.01 22.81 15.88
CA SER A 693 -4.44 21.74 16.70
C SER A 693 -3.31 22.25 17.59
N VAL A 694 -2.40 23.07 17.05
CA VAL A 694 -1.32 23.71 17.83
C VAL A 694 -1.87 24.69 18.86
N ILE A 695 -2.88 25.50 18.49
CA ILE A 695 -3.54 26.40 19.44
C ILE A 695 -4.15 25.63 20.61
N GLN A 696 -4.89 24.55 20.31
CA GLN A 696 -5.54 23.71 21.32
C GLN A 696 -4.52 22.99 22.21
N ALA A 697 -3.53 22.33 21.61
CA ALA A 697 -2.45 21.66 22.33
C ALA A 697 -1.69 22.64 23.24
N GLY A 698 -1.32 23.81 22.75
CA GLY A 698 -0.66 24.84 23.55
C GLY A 698 -1.56 25.42 24.66
N ARG A 699 -2.91 25.41 24.51
CA ARG A 699 -3.81 25.71 25.64
C ARG A 699 -3.73 24.63 26.72
N ILE A 700 -3.79 23.36 26.31
CA ILE A 700 -3.77 22.19 27.20
C ILE A 700 -2.45 22.13 27.98
N LEU A 701 -1.34 22.46 27.33
CA LEU A 701 0.01 22.47 27.90
C LEU A 701 0.39 23.81 28.56
N ASN A 702 -0.45 24.84 28.45
CA ASN A 702 -0.16 26.21 28.87
C ASN A 702 1.19 26.73 28.29
N SER A 703 1.39 26.59 26.98
CA SER A 703 2.63 26.92 26.28
C SER A 703 2.41 27.88 25.09
N ASP A 704 3.48 28.57 24.69
CA ASP A 704 3.58 29.41 23.48
C ASP A 704 2.42 30.39 23.23
N SER A 705 2.04 31.19 24.23
CA SER A 705 0.96 32.17 24.11
C SER A 705 1.10 33.10 22.90
N THR A 706 2.31 33.62 22.63
CA THR A 706 2.58 34.51 21.48
C THR A 706 2.36 33.82 20.15
N LEU A 707 2.89 32.60 19.97
CA LEU A 707 2.65 31.84 18.74
C LEU A 707 1.16 31.53 18.58
N ARG A 708 0.48 31.08 19.64
CA ARG A 708 -0.97 30.80 19.61
C ARG A 708 -1.77 32.02 19.17
N GLN A 709 -1.41 33.22 19.63
CA GLN A 709 -2.06 34.46 19.22
C GLN A 709 -1.81 34.76 17.74
N SER A 710 -0.56 34.68 17.28
CA SER A 710 -0.20 34.86 15.87
C SER A 710 -0.96 33.89 14.94
N LEU A 711 -1.02 32.61 15.30
CA LEU A 711 -1.78 31.60 14.54
C LEU A 711 -3.28 31.91 14.52
N LYS A 712 -3.84 32.36 15.65
CA LYS A 712 -5.27 32.73 15.76
C LYS A 712 -5.63 33.93 14.86
N GLU A 713 -4.73 34.90 14.74
CA GLU A 713 -4.90 36.05 13.84
C GLU A 713 -4.85 35.61 12.38
N LYS A 714 -3.84 34.82 12.00
CA LYS A 714 -3.72 34.31 10.62
C LYS A 714 -4.86 33.39 10.20
N LEU A 715 -5.38 32.55 11.11
CA LEU A 715 -6.50 31.64 10.83
C LEU A 715 -7.71 32.35 10.21
N ARG A 716 -7.99 33.60 10.62
CA ARG A 716 -9.11 34.40 10.11
C ARG A 716 -8.89 34.97 8.71
N LEU A 717 -7.63 34.99 8.27
CA LEU A 717 -7.20 35.56 7.00
C LEU A 717 -6.92 34.48 5.96
N ILE A 718 -6.75 33.21 6.34
CA ILE A 718 -6.58 32.10 5.40
C ILE A 718 -7.82 32.00 4.52
N ALA A 719 -7.62 31.78 3.21
CA ALA A 719 -8.71 31.65 2.25
C ALA A 719 -9.75 30.60 2.72
N PRO A 720 -11.06 30.95 2.75
CA PRO A 720 -12.09 30.04 3.22
C PRO A 720 -12.50 29.04 2.14
N ASP A 721 -13.13 27.94 2.55
CA ASP A 721 -13.84 27.07 1.61
C ASP A 721 -15.05 27.79 1.01
N LYS A 722 -15.29 27.60 -0.29
CA LYS A 722 -16.36 28.26 -1.03
C LYS A 722 -17.26 27.26 -1.76
N ILE A 723 -18.51 27.64 -1.91
CA ILE A 723 -19.48 26.94 -2.76
C ILE A 723 -19.43 27.60 -4.13
N GLY A 724 -19.21 26.81 -5.17
CA GLY A 724 -19.13 27.28 -6.55
C GLY A 724 -20.48 27.30 -7.27
N ARG A 725 -20.44 27.75 -8.52
CA ARG A 725 -21.64 27.94 -9.38
C ARG A 725 -22.44 26.67 -9.65
N HIS A 726 -21.85 25.49 -9.47
CA HIS A 726 -22.53 24.20 -9.64
C HIS A 726 -23.00 23.59 -8.31
N GLY A 727 -22.98 24.38 -7.23
CA GLY A 727 -23.28 23.92 -5.86
C GLY A 727 -22.20 23.04 -5.26
N GLN A 728 -21.04 22.91 -5.92
CA GLN A 728 -19.91 22.09 -5.50
C GLN A 728 -19.02 22.82 -4.49
N LEU A 729 -18.33 22.09 -3.63
CA LEU A 729 -17.20 22.64 -2.88
C LEU A 729 -16.05 22.91 -3.88
N GLN A 730 -15.54 24.15 -3.92
CA GLN A 730 -14.49 24.53 -4.87
C GLN A 730 -13.16 23.87 -4.53
N GLU A 731 -12.50 23.27 -5.52
CA GLU A 731 -11.16 22.71 -5.39
C GLU A 731 -10.05 23.77 -5.49
N TRP A 732 -10.31 24.84 -6.23
CA TRP A 732 -9.41 25.98 -6.43
C TRP A 732 -10.02 27.27 -5.89
N LEU A 733 -9.21 28.29 -5.66
CA LEU A 733 -9.69 29.61 -5.21
C LEU A 733 -10.66 30.27 -6.21
N ALA A 734 -10.45 29.99 -7.50
CA ALA A 734 -11.33 30.40 -8.59
C ALA A 734 -12.38 29.31 -8.86
N ASP A 735 -13.58 29.73 -9.27
CA ASP A 735 -14.71 28.84 -9.57
C ASP A 735 -14.57 28.17 -10.94
N ILE A 736 -13.61 27.25 -11.06
CA ILE A 736 -13.22 26.59 -12.31
C ILE A 736 -13.44 25.08 -12.30
N ASP A 737 -14.12 24.54 -11.29
CA ASP A 737 -14.40 23.10 -11.21
C ASP A 737 -15.21 22.61 -12.42
N ASP A 738 -14.78 21.48 -12.97
CA ASP A 738 -15.45 20.76 -14.05
C ASP A 738 -16.32 19.63 -13.49
N THR A 739 -17.63 19.72 -13.73
CA THR A 739 -18.62 18.71 -13.27
C THR A 739 -18.47 17.34 -13.94
N THR A 740 -17.76 17.26 -15.06
CA THR A 740 -17.49 16.01 -15.78
C THR A 740 -16.23 15.30 -15.28
N ASN A 741 -15.42 15.98 -14.47
CA ASN A 741 -14.14 15.47 -13.99
C ASN A 741 -14.30 14.32 -12.97
N LYS A 742 -13.84 13.13 -13.38
CA LYS A 742 -13.84 11.88 -12.59
C LYS A 742 -12.49 11.56 -11.95
N HIS A 743 -11.67 12.57 -11.65
CA HIS A 743 -10.34 12.36 -11.06
C HIS A 743 -10.42 11.52 -9.78
N ARG A 744 -9.51 10.55 -9.62
CA ARG A 744 -9.46 9.63 -8.47
C ARG A 744 -9.25 10.32 -7.12
N HIS A 745 -8.63 11.50 -7.10
CA HIS A 745 -8.47 12.31 -5.89
C HIS A 745 -9.69 13.22 -5.63
N ILE A 746 -10.00 13.37 -4.35
CA ILE A 746 -11.02 14.27 -3.79
C ILE A 746 -10.39 15.19 -2.74
N SER A 747 -9.20 15.69 -3.06
CA SER A 747 -8.29 16.44 -2.18
C SER A 747 -8.94 17.62 -1.46
N HIS A 748 -9.83 18.35 -2.13
CA HIS A 748 -10.58 19.47 -1.54
C HIS A 748 -11.70 19.05 -0.59
N LEU A 749 -11.99 17.75 -0.45
CA LEU A 749 -12.89 17.21 0.56
C LEU A 749 -12.15 16.83 1.86
N TRP A 750 -10.83 17.07 1.94
CA TRP A 750 -10.02 16.74 3.11
C TRP A 750 -10.57 17.35 4.40
N GLY A 751 -11.06 18.60 4.36
CA GLY A 751 -11.65 19.31 5.49
C GLY A 751 -12.88 18.63 6.10
N MET A 752 -13.52 17.73 5.33
CA MET A 752 -14.62 16.86 5.78
C MET A 752 -14.13 15.49 6.25
N TYR A 753 -13.23 14.85 5.50
CA TYR A 753 -12.54 13.63 5.91
C TYR A 753 -11.14 13.54 5.28
N PRO A 754 -10.07 13.28 6.07
CA PRO A 754 -10.09 12.94 7.49
C PRO A 754 -10.21 14.14 8.44
N GLY A 755 -10.31 15.37 7.93
CA GLY A 755 -10.56 16.57 8.72
C GLY A 755 -11.90 16.55 9.46
N ASN A 756 -12.21 17.67 10.11
CA ASN A 756 -13.46 17.83 10.87
C ASN A 756 -14.05 19.24 10.84
N GLU A 757 -13.50 20.14 10.02
CA GLU A 757 -13.97 21.53 9.96
C GLU A 757 -15.23 21.71 9.09
N ILE A 758 -15.46 20.78 8.15
CA ILE A 758 -16.69 20.70 7.36
C ILE A 758 -17.51 19.53 7.93
N ASN A 759 -18.57 19.84 8.65
CA ASN A 759 -19.43 18.87 9.31
C ASN A 759 -20.88 19.37 9.39
N TRP A 760 -21.82 18.46 9.66
CA TRP A 760 -23.26 18.76 9.68
C TRP A 760 -23.70 19.69 10.81
N ASP A 761 -22.97 19.72 11.93
CA ASP A 761 -23.35 20.52 13.10
C ASP A 761 -22.95 22.00 12.91
N ASP A 762 -21.77 22.25 12.32
CA ASP A 762 -21.19 23.61 12.24
C ASP A 762 -21.30 24.24 10.83
N LYS A 763 -21.22 23.44 9.76
CA LYS A 763 -21.17 23.93 8.36
C LYS A 763 -22.01 23.07 7.40
N PRO A 764 -23.33 22.94 7.60
CA PRO A 764 -24.19 22.05 6.80
C PRO A 764 -24.21 22.39 5.30
N GLU A 765 -24.14 23.66 4.91
CA GLU A 765 -24.11 24.05 3.49
C GLU A 765 -22.82 23.59 2.79
N LEU A 766 -21.67 23.63 3.48
CA LEU A 766 -20.42 23.10 2.93
C LEU A 766 -20.41 21.57 2.90
N MET A 767 -21.10 20.90 3.83
CA MET A 767 -21.33 19.44 3.73
C MET A 767 -22.15 19.07 2.50
N LYS A 768 -23.22 19.81 2.21
CA LYS A 768 -24.00 19.62 0.97
C LYS A 768 -23.14 19.85 -0.27
N ALA A 769 -22.32 20.90 -0.26
CA ALA A 769 -21.41 21.20 -1.37
C ALA A 769 -20.32 20.13 -1.56
N ALA A 770 -19.76 19.60 -0.47
CA ALA A 770 -18.82 18.48 -0.50
C ALA A 770 -19.47 17.20 -1.07
N ARG A 771 -20.71 16.91 -0.67
CA ARG A 771 -21.50 15.80 -1.21
C ARG A 771 -21.72 15.98 -2.72
N GLN A 772 -22.05 17.20 -3.14
CA GLN A 772 -22.23 17.53 -4.56
C GLN A 772 -20.94 17.34 -5.36
N SER A 773 -19.78 17.76 -4.83
CA SER A 773 -18.48 17.49 -5.45
C SER A 773 -18.21 16.00 -5.62
N LEU A 774 -18.54 15.18 -4.61
CA LEU A 774 -18.35 13.74 -4.69
C LEU A 774 -19.28 13.08 -5.71
N LEU A 775 -20.54 13.53 -5.82
CA LEU A 775 -21.46 13.09 -6.87
C LEU A 775 -20.91 13.40 -8.27
N TYR A 776 -20.32 14.58 -8.49
CA TYR A 776 -19.67 14.91 -9.76
C TYR A 776 -18.44 14.04 -10.04
N ARG A 777 -17.66 13.68 -9.02
CA ARG A 777 -16.54 12.75 -9.15
C ARG A 777 -16.98 11.33 -9.50
N GLY A 778 -18.17 10.92 -9.06
CA GLY A 778 -18.71 9.59 -9.26
C GLY A 778 -18.03 8.54 -8.39
N ASP A 779 -18.44 7.29 -8.56
CA ASP A 779 -18.07 6.19 -7.66
C ASP A 779 -16.85 5.40 -8.13
N GLU A 780 -16.70 5.19 -9.44
CA GLU A 780 -15.54 4.50 -10.02
C GLU A 780 -14.22 5.19 -9.66
N ALA A 781 -13.20 4.40 -9.29
CA ALA A 781 -11.84 4.87 -9.03
C ALA A 781 -10.85 3.70 -8.86
N THR A 782 -9.71 3.99 -8.25
CA THR A 782 -8.69 3.05 -7.74
C THR A 782 -9.06 2.55 -6.34
N GLY A 783 -8.41 1.50 -5.85
CA GLY A 783 -8.66 0.90 -4.52
C GLY A 783 -8.67 1.90 -3.36
N TRP A 784 -7.57 2.62 -3.14
CA TRP A 784 -7.50 3.70 -2.13
C TRP A 784 -8.56 4.78 -2.29
N SER A 785 -8.95 5.12 -3.53
CA SER A 785 -9.94 6.16 -3.77
C SER A 785 -11.32 5.68 -3.34
N LEU A 786 -11.69 4.42 -3.62
CA LEU A 786 -12.87 3.80 -3.03
C LEU A 786 -12.78 3.79 -1.49
N GLY A 787 -11.61 3.44 -0.93
CA GLY A 787 -11.35 3.55 0.51
C GLY A 787 -11.67 4.93 1.08
N TRP A 788 -11.21 6.00 0.44
CA TRP A 788 -11.51 7.39 0.85
C TRP A 788 -13.01 7.71 0.70
N LYS A 789 -13.62 7.32 -0.42
CA LYS A 789 -15.05 7.56 -0.69
C LYS A 789 -15.97 6.84 0.31
N ILE A 790 -15.63 5.62 0.77
CA ILE A 790 -16.37 4.92 1.82
C ILE A 790 -16.44 5.79 3.08
N ASN A 791 -15.30 6.34 3.51
CA ASN A 791 -15.23 7.22 4.69
C ASN A 791 -16.01 8.52 4.48
N CYS A 792 -15.92 9.13 3.30
CA CYS A 792 -16.70 10.31 2.94
C CYS A 792 -18.21 10.05 2.99
N TRP A 793 -18.69 8.96 2.38
CA TRP A 793 -20.12 8.59 2.41
C TRP A 793 -20.61 8.26 3.82
N ALA A 794 -19.77 7.63 4.65
CA ALA A 794 -20.07 7.44 6.07
C ALA A 794 -20.22 8.79 6.80
N ARG A 795 -19.38 9.79 6.52
CA ARG A 795 -19.51 11.16 7.07
C ARG A 795 -20.71 11.92 6.55
N PHE A 796 -21.14 11.66 5.30
CA PHE A 796 -22.41 12.16 4.76
C PHE A 796 -23.64 11.53 5.40
N LYS A 797 -23.48 10.50 6.25
CA LYS A 797 -24.56 9.72 6.85
C LYS A 797 -25.37 8.93 5.81
N ASP A 798 -24.75 8.63 4.67
CA ASP A 798 -25.35 7.88 3.56
C ASP A 798 -24.89 6.41 3.62
N ALA A 799 -25.53 5.64 4.50
CA ALA A 799 -25.12 4.30 4.87
C ALA A 799 -25.10 3.34 3.67
N GLU A 800 -26.12 3.39 2.83
CA GLU A 800 -26.27 2.49 1.67
C GLU A 800 -25.24 2.82 0.58
N HIS A 801 -24.95 4.10 0.35
CA HIS A 801 -23.91 4.49 -0.60
C HIS A 801 -22.52 4.08 -0.11
N ALA A 802 -22.24 4.26 1.19
CA ALA A 802 -20.99 3.81 1.79
C ALA A 802 -20.81 2.27 1.70
N TYR A 803 -21.89 1.51 1.90
CA TYR A 803 -21.87 0.05 1.72
C TYR A 803 -21.75 -0.35 0.25
N THR A 804 -22.35 0.39 -0.67
CA THR A 804 -22.16 0.19 -2.13
C THR A 804 -20.69 0.33 -2.50
N MET A 805 -20.00 1.35 -1.98
CA MET A 805 -18.55 1.52 -2.21
C MET A 805 -17.74 0.37 -1.59
N THR A 806 -18.16 -0.12 -0.43
CA THR A 806 -17.54 -1.31 0.21
C THR A 806 -17.68 -2.56 -0.67
N LYS A 807 -18.84 -2.75 -1.33
CA LYS A 807 -19.03 -3.83 -2.31
C LYS A 807 -18.12 -3.70 -3.51
N MET A 808 -17.93 -2.48 -4.03
CA MET A 808 -17.03 -2.23 -5.16
C MET A 808 -15.57 -2.52 -4.80
N LEU A 809 -15.12 -2.08 -3.62
CA LEU A 809 -13.77 -2.35 -3.11
C LEU A 809 -13.52 -3.86 -2.92
N LEU A 810 -14.52 -4.56 -2.36
CA LEU A 810 -14.48 -6.00 -2.09
C LEU A 810 -15.11 -6.81 -3.23
N SER A 811 -14.72 -6.49 -4.47
CA SER A 811 -15.08 -7.23 -5.68
C SER A 811 -13.82 -7.75 -6.39
N PRO A 812 -13.88 -8.84 -7.17
CA PRO A 812 -12.72 -9.30 -7.93
C PRO A 812 -12.17 -8.21 -8.87
N VAL A 813 -10.85 -8.07 -8.93
CA VAL A 813 -10.17 -7.13 -9.83
C VAL A 813 -10.52 -7.43 -11.30
N LYS A 814 -11.00 -6.42 -12.02
CA LYS A 814 -11.32 -6.48 -13.47
C LYS A 814 -10.70 -5.30 -14.24
N GLY A 815 -9.39 -5.08 -14.07
CA GLY A 815 -8.65 -3.99 -14.73
C GLY A 815 -8.76 -2.61 -14.07
N GLY A 816 -9.60 -2.48 -13.04
CA GLY A 816 -9.71 -1.30 -12.15
C GLY A 816 -9.70 -1.72 -10.68
N ALA A 817 -10.22 -0.88 -9.78
CA ALA A 817 -10.27 -1.19 -8.36
C ALA A 817 -10.97 -2.52 -8.04
N GLY A 818 -10.64 -3.07 -6.88
CA GLY A 818 -11.19 -4.32 -6.37
C GLY A 818 -10.24 -4.95 -5.36
N SER A 819 -10.46 -6.22 -5.08
CA SER A 819 -9.62 -7.04 -4.23
C SER A 819 -9.12 -8.27 -5.00
N TYR A 820 -7.86 -8.62 -4.80
CA TYR A 820 -7.28 -9.87 -5.27
C TYR A 820 -7.84 -11.07 -4.48
N PRO A 821 -7.62 -12.33 -4.94
CA PRO A 821 -8.11 -13.52 -4.24
C PRO A 821 -7.69 -13.58 -2.76
N ASN A 822 -6.49 -13.10 -2.42
CA ASN A 822 -6.00 -13.01 -1.04
C ASN A 822 -6.57 -11.82 -0.23
N LEU A 823 -7.52 -11.07 -0.80
CA LEU A 823 -8.14 -9.84 -0.29
C LEU A 823 -7.24 -8.61 -0.23
N PHE A 824 -6.05 -8.62 -0.83
CA PHE A 824 -5.28 -7.40 -1.05
C PHE A 824 -6.04 -6.43 -1.96
N ASP A 825 -6.04 -5.16 -1.59
CA ASP A 825 -6.61 -4.09 -2.38
C ASP A 825 -5.85 -3.88 -3.69
N ALA A 826 -6.57 -3.48 -4.72
CA ALA A 826 -6.03 -3.23 -6.04
C ALA A 826 -6.20 -1.77 -6.41
N HIS A 827 -5.08 -1.09 -6.67
CA HIS A 827 -5.11 0.17 -7.39
C HIS A 827 -5.73 0.00 -8.80
N PRO A 828 -5.38 -1.02 -9.63
CA PRO A 828 -4.27 -1.98 -9.59
C PRO A 828 -2.93 -1.36 -10.03
N PRO A 829 -1.77 -1.97 -9.68
CA PRO A 829 -1.58 -3.26 -8.99
C PRO A 829 -1.83 -3.19 -7.46
N PHE A 830 -1.41 -4.20 -6.69
CA PHE A 830 -1.55 -4.22 -5.22
C PHE A 830 -1.04 -2.92 -4.58
N GLN A 831 -1.91 -2.26 -3.83
CA GLN A 831 -1.63 -1.17 -2.90
C GLN A 831 -2.41 -1.45 -1.61
N ILE A 832 -1.78 -1.29 -0.44
CA ILE A 832 -2.40 -1.71 0.82
C ILE A 832 -3.35 -0.67 1.43
N ASP A 833 -3.21 0.58 0.98
CA ASP A 833 -3.97 1.73 1.46
C ASP A 833 -5.49 1.50 1.40
N GLY A 834 -6.03 0.93 0.31
CA GLY A 834 -7.45 0.62 0.20
C GLY A 834 -7.93 -0.42 1.24
N ASN A 835 -7.10 -1.37 1.65
CA ASN A 835 -7.44 -2.28 2.76
C ASN A 835 -7.65 -1.51 4.07
N PHE A 836 -6.76 -0.58 4.38
CA PHE A 836 -6.83 0.23 5.59
C PHE A 836 -7.96 1.26 5.53
N GLY A 837 -8.11 1.92 4.38
CA GLY A 837 -9.18 2.88 4.13
C GLY A 837 -10.57 2.24 4.21
N GLY A 838 -10.75 1.07 3.60
CA GLY A 838 -12.00 0.31 3.67
C GLY A 838 -12.34 -0.16 5.09
N ALA A 839 -11.35 -0.66 5.84
CA ALA A 839 -11.55 -1.05 7.24
C ALA A 839 -11.92 0.15 8.12
N ALA A 840 -11.26 1.30 7.94
CA ALA A 840 -11.61 2.54 8.64
C ALA A 840 -13.03 3.03 8.26
N GLY A 841 -13.40 2.91 6.98
CA GLY A 841 -14.71 3.31 6.47
C GLY A 841 -15.86 2.49 7.06
N ILE A 842 -15.71 1.17 7.14
CA ILE A 842 -16.66 0.30 7.85
C ILE A 842 -16.74 0.68 9.34
N GLY A 843 -15.61 1.05 9.96
CA GLY A 843 -15.58 1.58 11.33
C GLY A 843 -16.37 2.89 11.48
N GLU A 844 -16.20 3.84 10.55
CA GLU A 844 -16.89 5.14 10.55
C GLU A 844 -18.40 5.02 10.24
N MET A 845 -18.85 3.92 9.64
CA MET A 845 -20.30 3.60 9.55
C MET A 845 -20.91 3.29 10.93
N ILE A 846 -20.12 2.64 11.80
CA ILE A 846 -20.54 2.15 13.12
C ILE A 846 -20.37 3.21 14.22
N LEU A 847 -19.29 3.99 14.18
CA LEU A 847 -18.97 4.99 15.19
C LEU A 847 -18.25 6.18 14.58
N GLN A 848 -18.68 7.39 14.94
CA GLN A 848 -17.95 8.62 14.63
C GLN A 848 -17.74 9.43 15.89
N SER A 849 -16.59 10.10 16.01
CA SER A 849 -16.30 10.90 17.20
C SER A 849 -15.49 12.17 16.89
N HIS A 850 -15.57 12.68 15.66
CA HIS A 850 -14.76 13.79 15.16
C HIS A 850 -15.37 15.17 15.43
N THR A 851 -16.67 15.22 15.77
CA THR A 851 -17.37 16.43 16.22
C THR A 851 -17.43 16.46 17.76
N LYS A 852 -18.28 17.32 18.34
CA LYS A 852 -18.45 17.45 19.79
C LYS A 852 -19.10 16.23 20.47
N TYR A 853 -19.63 15.27 19.71
CA TYR A 853 -20.25 14.04 20.23
C TYR A 853 -19.56 12.77 19.73
N ILE A 854 -19.71 11.71 20.50
CA ILE A 854 -19.57 10.33 20.04
C ILE A 854 -20.92 9.90 19.45
N ASP A 855 -20.96 9.76 18.13
CA ASP A 855 -22.13 9.44 17.34
C ASP A 855 -22.22 7.93 17.12
N ILE A 856 -23.28 7.32 17.63
CA ILE A 856 -23.50 5.87 17.67
C ILE A 856 -24.33 5.43 16.47
N LEU A 857 -23.83 4.43 15.73
CA LEU A 857 -24.46 3.90 14.50
C LEU A 857 -24.84 5.00 13.49
N PRO A 858 -23.94 5.95 13.18
CA PRO A 858 -24.28 7.15 12.42
C PRO A 858 -24.63 6.89 10.95
N ALA A 859 -24.15 5.79 10.37
CA ALA A 859 -24.36 5.45 8.97
C ALA A 859 -24.41 3.92 8.82
N LEU A 860 -25.22 3.24 9.63
CA LEU A 860 -25.35 1.79 9.64
C LEU A 860 -26.20 1.29 8.44
N PRO A 861 -25.64 0.52 7.50
CA PRO A 861 -26.41 0.03 6.36
C PRO A 861 -27.39 -1.07 6.77
N ALA A 862 -28.46 -1.23 5.99
CA ALA A 862 -29.48 -2.27 6.21
C ALA A 862 -28.88 -3.68 6.21
N ALA A 863 -27.79 -3.90 5.46
CA ALA A 863 -27.06 -5.16 5.47
C ALA A 863 -26.45 -5.51 6.85
N PHE A 864 -26.23 -4.52 7.72
CA PHE A 864 -25.71 -4.70 9.08
C PHE A 864 -26.85 -4.61 10.11
N ALA A 865 -28.04 -5.15 9.79
CA ALA A 865 -29.22 -5.04 10.66
C ALA A 865 -28.97 -5.56 12.09
N ASP A 866 -28.21 -6.64 12.25
CA ASP A 866 -27.87 -7.21 13.54
C ASP A 866 -26.35 -7.27 13.69
N GLY A 867 -25.84 -6.87 14.86
CA GLY A 867 -24.42 -6.91 15.09
C GLY A 867 -23.98 -6.54 16.50
N GLU A 868 -22.71 -6.84 16.75
CA GLU A 868 -22.01 -6.51 17.97
C GLU A 868 -20.60 -6.04 17.62
N VAL A 869 -20.17 -4.92 18.21
CA VAL A 869 -18.77 -4.51 18.21
C VAL A 869 -18.30 -4.32 19.65
N LYS A 870 -17.08 -4.74 19.93
CA LYS A 870 -16.41 -4.55 21.23
C LYS A 870 -15.07 -3.89 21.00
N GLY A 871 -14.69 -3.02 21.91
CA GLY A 871 -13.38 -2.41 21.92
C GLY A 871 -13.17 -1.32 20.88
N ILE A 872 -14.22 -0.77 20.26
CA ILE A 872 -14.06 0.36 19.32
C ILE A 872 -13.74 1.64 20.10
N CYS A 873 -12.79 2.43 19.63
CA CYS A 873 -12.31 3.61 20.37
C CYS A 873 -12.96 4.90 19.85
N ALA A 874 -13.11 5.88 20.74
CA ALA A 874 -13.54 7.23 20.39
C ALA A 874 -12.61 8.29 21.00
N ARG A 875 -12.52 9.43 20.29
CA ARG A 875 -11.90 10.66 20.81
C ARG A 875 -12.50 11.02 22.17
N GLY A 876 -11.66 11.55 23.07
CA GLY A 876 -11.97 11.77 24.47
C GLY A 876 -11.41 10.70 25.42
N GLY A 877 -10.81 9.62 24.90
CA GLY A 877 -10.29 8.55 25.73
C GLY A 877 -11.34 7.50 26.08
N PHE A 878 -12.22 7.16 25.14
CA PHE A 878 -13.31 6.21 25.37
C PHE A 878 -13.14 4.92 24.56
N VAL A 879 -13.56 3.81 25.14
CA VAL A 879 -13.69 2.51 24.47
C VAL A 879 -15.12 2.04 24.63
N LEU A 880 -15.74 1.61 23.55
CA LEU A 880 -17.15 1.29 23.50
C LEU A 880 -17.34 -0.18 23.06
N ASP A 881 -18.26 -0.84 23.76
CA ASP A 881 -18.88 -2.06 23.30
C ASP A 881 -20.35 -1.75 23.03
N MET A 882 -20.88 -2.19 21.90
CA MET A 882 -22.28 -1.98 21.55
C MET A 882 -22.85 -3.19 20.84
N LYS A 883 -24.14 -3.41 21.07
CA LYS A 883 -24.94 -4.42 20.42
C LYS A 883 -26.17 -3.76 19.84
N TRP A 884 -26.53 -4.12 18.61
CA TRP A 884 -27.72 -3.65 17.93
C TRP A 884 -28.47 -4.81 17.28
N SER A 885 -29.75 -4.59 17.05
CA SER A 885 -30.62 -5.53 16.35
C SER A 885 -31.69 -4.78 15.58
N HIS A 886 -32.04 -5.27 14.38
CA HIS A 886 -32.95 -4.60 13.45
C HIS A 886 -32.57 -3.12 13.20
N GLY A 887 -31.27 -2.85 13.09
CA GLY A 887 -30.71 -1.51 12.90
C GLY A 887 -30.80 -0.60 14.12
N GLN A 888 -31.22 -1.11 15.29
CA GLN A 888 -31.45 -0.32 16.50
C GLN A 888 -30.51 -0.74 17.64
N LEU A 889 -29.86 0.24 18.27
CA LEU A 889 -29.04 0.05 19.47
C LEU A 889 -29.84 -0.67 20.56
N GLN A 890 -29.25 -1.72 21.13
CA GLN A 890 -29.83 -2.47 22.25
C GLN A 890 -29.08 -2.19 23.54
N GLN A 891 -27.74 -2.16 23.45
CA GLN A 891 -26.86 -1.99 24.60
C GLN A 891 -25.63 -1.20 24.20
N LEU A 892 -25.18 -0.34 25.12
CA LEU A 892 -23.94 0.42 25.00
C LEU A 892 -23.17 0.36 26.32
N ILE A 893 -21.92 -0.09 26.28
CA ILE A 893 -20.99 -0.09 27.41
C ILE A 893 -19.83 0.81 27.05
N ILE A 894 -19.58 1.85 27.84
CA ILE A 894 -18.47 2.78 27.63
C ILE A 894 -17.49 2.68 28.78
N LYS A 895 -16.21 2.44 28.46
CA LYS A 895 -15.08 2.61 29.38
C LYS A 895 -14.41 3.96 29.12
N SER A 896 -14.36 4.81 30.14
CA SER A 896 -13.62 6.08 30.11
C SER A 896 -12.18 5.87 30.58
N LYS A 897 -11.19 5.83 29.67
CA LYS A 897 -9.76 5.64 30.01
C LYS A 897 -9.15 6.87 30.69
N ALA A 898 -9.68 8.06 30.41
CA ALA A 898 -9.11 9.33 30.84
C ALA A 898 -10.00 10.16 31.79
N GLY A 899 -11.28 9.81 31.94
CA GLY A 899 -12.28 10.67 32.59
C GLY A 899 -12.72 11.82 31.69
N GLY A 900 -13.45 12.78 32.25
CA GLY A 900 -13.95 13.96 31.53
C GLY A 900 -15.39 13.82 31.01
N PRO A 901 -15.92 14.83 30.31
CA PRO A 901 -17.28 14.81 29.82
C PRO A 901 -17.44 13.80 28.68
N LEU A 902 -18.46 12.94 28.80
CA LEU A 902 -18.91 12.02 27.76
C LEU A 902 -20.17 12.57 27.12
N LEU A 903 -20.06 12.99 25.86
CA LEU A 903 -21.16 13.49 25.04
C LEU A 903 -21.49 12.44 23.97
N ILE A 904 -22.67 11.83 24.05
CA ILE A 904 -23.12 10.76 23.15
C ILE A 904 -24.31 11.25 22.33
N ARG A 905 -24.34 10.91 21.03
CA ARG A 905 -25.49 11.06 20.14
C ARG A 905 -25.94 9.70 19.62
N TYR A 906 -27.24 9.44 19.65
CA TYR A 906 -27.88 8.29 19.00
C TYR A 906 -29.23 8.72 18.43
N GLY A 907 -29.35 8.74 17.10
CA GLY A 907 -30.46 9.41 16.42
C GLY A 907 -30.59 10.86 16.88
N ASN A 908 -31.79 11.26 17.29
CA ASN A 908 -32.07 12.62 17.78
C ASN A 908 -31.77 12.81 19.28
N LYS A 909 -31.26 11.79 19.98
CA LYS A 909 -31.00 11.85 21.42
C LYS A 909 -29.55 12.24 21.68
N ILE A 910 -29.35 13.17 22.62
CA ILE A 910 -28.04 13.58 23.11
C ILE A 910 -27.98 13.35 24.61
N LEU A 911 -26.92 12.71 25.08
CA LEU A 911 -26.66 12.48 26.50
C LEU A 911 -25.29 13.07 26.89
N ASN A 912 -25.25 13.76 28.02
CA ASN A 912 -24.02 14.27 28.63
C ASN A 912 -23.82 13.64 30.01
N ILE A 913 -22.70 12.94 30.20
CA ILE A 913 -22.36 12.30 31.47
C ILE A 913 -20.96 12.76 31.91
N PRO A 914 -20.79 13.27 33.13
CA PRO A 914 -19.45 13.42 33.70
C PRO A 914 -18.86 12.04 33.98
N THR A 915 -17.64 11.77 33.49
CA THR A 915 -16.97 10.48 33.72
C THR A 915 -15.70 10.61 34.54
N ILE A 916 -15.45 9.59 35.37
CA ILE A 916 -14.18 9.38 36.07
C ILE A 916 -13.26 8.44 35.30
N ARG A 917 -11.95 8.57 35.53
CA ARG A 917 -10.93 7.71 34.94
C ARG A 917 -11.17 6.25 35.30
N ASN A 918 -11.09 5.38 34.30
CA ASN A 918 -11.39 3.94 34.34
C ASN A 918 -12.84 3.58 34.69
N GLY A 919 -13.76 4.55 34.76
CA GLY A 919 -15.18 4.29 34.99
C GLY A 919 -15.83 3.55 33.81
N ILE A 920 -16.83 2.72 34.12
CA ILE A 920 -17.63 1.96 33.14
C ILE A 920 -19.08 2.43 33.24
N TYR A 921 -19.70 2.73 32.10
CA TYR A 921 -21.07 3.25 31.98
C TYR A 921 -21.86 2.32 31.08
N LYS A 922 -22.98 1.79 31.58
CA LYS A 922 -23.87 0.90 30.83
C LYS A 922 -25.16 1.64 30.53
N LEU A 923 -25.54 1.67 29.26
CA LEU A 923 -26.73 2.35 28.76
C LEU A 923 -27.56 1.38 27.92
N ASN A 924 -28.89 1.53 27.97
CA ASN A 924 -29.82 0.81 27.10
C ASN A 924 -30.09 1.57 25.78
N ALA A 925 -30.97 1.02 24.94
CA ALA A 925 -31.44 1.61 23.69
C ALA A 925 -31.97 3.06 23.80
N SER A 926 -32.48 3.44 24.97
CA SER A 926 -32.99 4.80 25.23
C SER A 926 -31.92 5.75 25.79
N LEU A 927 -30.67 5.31 25.88
CA LEU A 927 -29.56 5.97 26.56
C LEU A 927 -29.81 6.17 28.08
N ASN A 928 -30.71 5.40 28.67
CA ASN A 928 -30.89 5.39 30.13
C ASN A 928 -29.84 4.49 30.77
N LYS A 929 -29.34 4.89 31.95
CA LYS A 929 -28.40 4.07 32.74
C LYS A 929 -29.05 2.73 33.11
N LEU A 930 -28.29 1.66 32.93
CA LEU A 930 -28.62 0.29 33.33
C LEU A 930 -28.02 -0.05 34.70
#